data_AF-A0A955BR81-F1
#
_entry.id   AF-A0A955BR81-F1
#
_cell.length_a   1.000
_cell.length_b   1.000
_cell.length_c   1.000
_cell.angle_alpha   90.00
_cell.angle_beta   90.00
_cell.angle_gamma   90.00
#
_symmetry.space_group_name_H-M   'P 1'
#
loop_
_entity.id
_entity.type
_entity.pdbx_description
1 polymer ?
#
loop_
_entity_poly.entity_id
_entity_poly.type
_entity_poly.pdbx_seq_one_letter_code
_entity_poly.pdbx_strand_id
1 'polypeptide(L)'
;MHLRQRVGLTVLSLALAANAVDARATGVPIDGFLPMVGIGLTDEFVADIDFFPYPSTSPSGTQLGAGGTPYYDVALLDTGAAASLITTAADAGFNIAGPYPGESDGFRGTEFITIGGATGFLQARISDPLGLYANGLQTRTGAGASLTMNTGALTGQTNTSIATLPVESDLPNILGLPFASQYATRIRNSLPQVFELDGKTVRAPAIDFLELGTGSQHGISRKAPLSLLGDGPSNPFYFLNFGGGLDDIWENPSQPTVVQGGHFLNINAANNGAAISGSQFFFDTGASVTVLSELTALQLGIDVGLDEPEFTIQIVGSGGVSEAVPGYFIDQFTVLATGGSMTVSNVPVLVFDVTNPASPGNVVPGIVGTNVFAGRDIIIDPVPSLGGGGASAGVYISDPVTTNRNWASAVASSAWNSGGNWSGGTPSYTGIANLRHVSGGNQEAVLSTAGQAFEANISGVAASQKMTLRITSTGKLTAYSGINIEAFGAVQLEGGRLDAQYVEVGENALLSGNGTIDTGSGPIPGQVENIRGTVALGASGALEIVGRYSNGDDATLEFLLGGTTPGVDFGELSIEGPAALGGTLKVRLDAGYDPAIGDRFTLLGATEGIGGRFDLYDLPATHAWLVEYQDDAVVIESVGWKNSLADFDNSGQTNQTDLAVWEAGFTEPAGYNGGDFLLWQRNYGGSAIAAVPEPGSALLATVAAAMGVALCRRTRRSAASSR
;
A
#
# COMPACT_ATOMS: atom_id res chain seq x y z
N MET A 1 51.41 2.29 62.54
CA MET A 1 51.09 2.91 61.23
C MET A 1 50.30 1.88 60.44
N HIS A 2 49.00 2.11 60.33
CA HIS A 2 48.01 1.20 59.75
C HIS A 2 48.17 1.07 58.24
N LEU A 3 47.89 -0.12 57.68
CA LEU A 3 47.06 -0.22 56.48
C LEU A 3 46.36 -1.58 56.43
N ARG A 4 45.04 -1.57 56.62
CA ARG A 4 44.13 -2.68 56.37
C ARG A 4 43.85 -2.75 54.86
N GLN A 5 44.03 -3.89 54.23
CA GLN A 5 43.42 -4.20 52.94
C GLN A 5 41.90 -4.33 53.13
N ARG A 6 41.13 -3.47 52.46
CA ARG A 6 39.70 -3.67 52.21
C ARG A 6 39.55 -4.15 50.77
N VAL A 7 38.97 -5.35 50.62
CA VAL A 7 38.43 -5.86 49.36
C VAL A 7 37.20 -5.02 49.03
N GLY A 8 37.24 -4.30 47.90
CA GLY A 8 36.10 -3.59 47.32
C GLY A 8 35.54 -4.42 46.17
N LEU A 9 34.29 -4.87 46.33
CA LEU A 9 33.51 -5.56 45.33
C LEU A 9 33.00 -4.53 44.32
N THR A 10 33.59 -4.47 43.12
CA THR A 10 33.10 -3.62 42.03
C THR A 10 31.91 -4.33 41.38
N VAL A 11 30.70 -3.84 41.64
CA VAL A 11 29.49 -4.23 40.91
C VAL A 11 29.62 -3.63 39.51
N LEU A 12 29.87 -4.49 38.52
CA LEU A 12 29.85 -4.14 37.11
C LEU A 12 28.37 -4.02 36.70
N SER A 13 27.85 -2.79 36.70
CA SER A 13 26.55 -2.50 36.09
C SER A 13 26.69 -2.64 34.57
N LEU A 14 26.26 -3.79 34.03
CA LEU A 14 25.91 -3.91 32.62
C LEU A 14 24.69 -3.02 32.37
N ALA A 15 24.92 -1.80 31.89
CA ALA A 15 23.90 -1.10 31.15
C ALA A 15 23.75 -1.86 29.82
N LEU A 16 22.65 -2.59 29.64
CA LEU A 16 22.19 -2.93 28.30
C LEU A 16 21.95 -1.58 27.60
N ALA A 17 22.89 -1.14 26.79
CA ALA A 17 22.57 -0.20 25.74
C ALA A 17 21.60 -0.94 24.82
N ALA A 18 20.31 -0.66 24.96
CA ALA A 18 19.38 -0.89 23.87
C ALA A 18 20.01 -0.14 22.68
N ASN A 19 20.42 -0.89 21.65
CA ASN A 19 20.82 -0.26 20.39
C ASN A 19 19.59 0.54 19.97
N ALA A 20 19.70 1.87 19.98
CA ALA A 20 18.72 2.70 19.32
C ALA A 20 18.68 2.20 17.88
N VAL A 21 17.52 1.75 17.42
CA VAL A 21 17.29 1.52 16.00
C VAL A 21 17.52 2.88 15.36
N ASP A 22 18.60 3.03 14.61
CA ASP A 22 18.84 4.25 13.84
C ASP A 22 17.63 4.40 12.92
N ALA A 23 16.83 5.45 13.13
CA ALA A 23 15.75 5.81 12.22
C ALA A 23 16.37 6.05 10.85
N ARG A 24 16.21 5.08 9.94
CA ARG A 24 16.66 5.20 8.55
C ARG A 24 15.88 6.36 7.95
N ALA A 25 16.57 7.31 7.31
CA ALA A 25 15.87 8.15 6.35
C ALA A 25 15.30 7.19 5.30
N THR A 26 13.98 7.12 5.16
CA THR A 26 13.33 6.38 4.08
C THR A 26 14.01 6.79 2.78
N GLY A 27 14.61 5.79 2.15
CA GLY A 27 15.45 5.97 0.98
C GLY A 27 14.60 6.30 -0.22
N VAL A 28 14.50 5.35 -1.14
CA VAL A 28 13.53 5.41 -2.23
C VAL A 28 12.14 5.07 -1.66
N PRO A 29 11.06 5.82 -2.00
CA PRO A 29 9.71 5.46 -1.58
C PRO A 29 9.35 4.07 -2.13
N ILE A 30 8.49 3.32 -1.42
CA ILE A 30 7.96 2.06 -1.93
C ILE A 30 7.29 2.30 -3.27
N ASP A 31 6.33 3.22 -3.29
CA ASP A 31 5.59 3.54 -4.50
C ASP A 31 6.12 4.82 -5.17
N GLY A 32 6.54 4.69 -6.43
CA GLY A 32 7.02 5.79 -7.24
C GLY A 32 5.90 6.71 -7.70
N PHE A 33 6.28 7.81 -8.36
CA PHE A 33 5.28 8.71 -8.94
C PHE A 33 4.53 8.01 -10.08
N LEU A 34 3.24 8.32 -10.23
CA LEU A 34 2.41 7.82 -11.33
C LEU A 34 2.33 8.92 -12.41
N PRO A 35 2.99 8.75 -13.57
CA PRO A 35 2.98 9.77 -14.61
C PRO A 35 1.66 9.75 -15.35
N MET A 36 0.73 10.64 -14.98
CA MET A 36 -0.58 10.75 -15.63
C MET A 36 -0.70 11.96 -16.55
N VAL A 37 -1.43 11.78 -17.64
CA VAL A 37 -1.74 12.81 -18.64
C VAL A 37 -3.24 12.90 -18.86
N GLY A 38 -3.72 14.05 -19.35
CA GLY A 38 -5.08 14.14 -19.88
C GLY A 38 -5.09 13.75 -21.36
N ILE A 39 -5.98 12.85 -21.75
CA ILE A 39 -6.15 12.35 -23.11
C ILE A 39 -7.45 12.87 -23.74
N GLY A 40 -7.44 13.03 -25.07
CA GLY A 40 -8.60 13.35 -25.90
C GLY A 40 -8.49 12.67 -27.25
N LEU A 41 -9.63 12.35 -27.88
CA LEU A 41 -9.67 11.68 -29.18
C LEU A 41 -10.32 12.57 -30.25
N THR A 42 -9.98 12.33 -31.52
CA THR A 42 -10.57 12.99 -32.70
C THR A 42 -10.88 11.99 -33.81
N ASP A 43 -11.74 12.38 -34.74
CA ASP A 43 -12.06 11.63 -35.96
C ASP A 43 -10.97 11.67 -37.05
N GLU A 44 -9.75 12.12 -36.73
CA GLU A 44 -8.65 12.24 -37.69
C GLU A 44 -7.95 10.89 -37.96
N PHE A 45 -8.09 10.39 -39.18
CA PHE A 45 -7.40 9.19 -39.68
C PHE A 45 -7.09 9.30 -41.18
N VAL A 46 -6.37 8.32 -41.73
CA VAL A 46 -6.04 8.22 -43.15
C VAL A 46 -6.86 7.11 -43.80
N ALA A 47 -7.80 7.50 -44.67
CA ALA A 47 -8.59 6.57 -45.49
C ALA A 47 -7.83 6.10 -46.75
N ASP A 48 -6.67 5.46 -46.57
CA ASP A 48 -5.82 4.91 -47.64
C ASP A 48 -5.06 3.66 -47.14
N ILE A 49 -4.24 3.04 -47.98
CA ILE A 49 -3.32 1.94 -47.62
C ILE A 49 -2.13 2.49 -46.81
N ASP A 50 -2.43 2.99 -45.64
CA ASP A 50 -1.49 3.56 -44.70
C ASP A 50 -1.78 3.03 -43.30
N PHE A 51 -0.74 2.53 -42.64
CA PHE A 51 -0.84 1.85 -41.35
C PHE A 51 0.16 2.41 -40.34
N PHE A 52 0.72 3.58 -40.64
CA PHE A 52 1.59 4.33 -39.75
C PHE A 52 0.81 5.47 -39.10
N PRO A 53 0.95 5.66 -37.78
CA PRO A 53 0.48 6.86 -37.12
C PRO A 53 1.44 8.03 -37.37
N TYR A 54 0.92 9.24 -37.36
CA TYR A 54 1.71 10.47 -37.60
C TYR A 54 1.73 11.39 -36.39
N PRO A 55 2.90 11.84 -35.91
CA PRO A 55 2.97 12.80 -34.82
C PRO A 55 2.32 14.12 -35.25
N SER A 56 1.53 14.71 -34.35
CA SER A 56 0.86 15.99 -34.55
C SER A 56 1.06 16.90 -33.35
N THR A 57 1.37 18.17 -33.61
CA THR A 57 1.59 19.19 -32.57
C THR A 57 0.31 19.90 -32.11
N SER A 58 -0.85 19.54 -32.68
CA SER A 58 -2.15 20.10 -32.30
C SER A 58 -3.31 19.20 -32.76
N PRO A 59 -4.43 19.13 -32.04
CA PRO A 59 -5.62 18.42 -32.51
C PRO A 59 -6.17 18.98 -33.82
N SER A 60 -6.60 18.09 -34.70
CA SER A 60 -7.39 18.43 -35.89
C SER A 60 -8.61 17.49 -35.98
N GLY A 61 -9.47 17.67 -36.97
CA GLY A 61 -10.75 16.96 -37.03
C GLY A 61 -11.76 17.39 -35.94
N THR A 62 -12.83 16.61 -35.81
CA THR A 62 -13.86 16.72 -34.78
C THR A 62 -13.41 15.99 -33.52
N GLN A 63 -13.49 16.64 -32.36
CA GLN A 63 -13.24 15.98 -31.07
C GLN A 63 -14.35 14.95 -30.78
N LEU A 64 -13.95 13.78 -30.31
CA LEU A 64 -14.85 12.72 -29.89
C LEU A 64 -15.50 13.03 -28.54
N GLY A 65 -16.74 12.58 -28.39
CA GLY A 65 -17.50 12.68 -27.16
C GLY A 65 -19.01 12.74 -27.37
N ALA A 66 -19.75 12.33 -26.35
CA ALA A 66 -21.20 12.23 -26.41
C ALA A 66 -21.87 13.57 -26.79
N GLY A 67 -22.79 13.53 -27.75
CA GLY A 67 -23.53 14.71 -28.20
C GLY A 67 -22.67 15.80 -28.85
N GLY A 68 -21.47 15.45 -29.35
CA GLY A 68 -20.53 16.39 -29.98
C GLY A 68 -19.81 17.30 -28.98
N THR A 69 -19.86 16.99 -27.68
CA THR A 69 -19.08 17.69 -26.65
C THR A 69 -17.75 16.98 -26.47
N PRO A 70 -16.59 17.67 -26.56
CA PRO A 70 -15.30 17.04 -26.34
C PRO A 70 -15.23 16.36 -24.96
N TYR A 71 -14.84 15.09 -24.95
CA TYR A 71 -14.57 14.34 -23.74
C TYR A 71 -13.06 14.30 -23.48
N TYR A 72 -12.68 14.31 -22.20
CA TYR A 72 -11.30 14.15 -21.76
C TYR A 72 -11.26 13.19 -20.58
N ASP A 73 -10.21 12.40 -20.50
CA ASP A 73 -9.99 11.48 -19.38
C ASP A 73 -8.51 11.46 -18.98
N VAL A 74 -8.22 10.88 -17.82
CA VAL A 74 -6.85 10.66 -17.35
C VAL A 74 -6.34 9.32 -17.86
N ALA A 75 -5.08 9.28 -18.31
CA ALA A 75 -4.37 8.05 -18.63
C ALA A 75 -3.00 8.00 -17.95
N LEU A 76 -2.58 6.80 -17.55
CA LEU A 76 -1.23 6.50 -17.11
C LEU A 76 -0.31 6.47 -18.35
N LEU A 77 0.78 7.21 -18.32
CA LEU A 77 1.82 7.14 -19.34
C LEU A 77 2.72 5.93 -19.05
N ASP A 78 2.65 4.94 -19.91
CA ASP A 78 3.28 3.63 -19.70
C ASP A 78 4.21 3.30 -20.88
N THR A 79 5.53 3.44 -20.67
CA THR A 79 6.53 3.02 -21.65
C THR A 79 6.70 1.51 -21.75
N GLY A 80 6.13 0.75 -20.80
CA GLY A 80 6.08 -0.71 -20.82
C GLY A 80 4.93 -1.28 -21.66
N ALA A 81 3.84 -0.53 -21.81
CA ALA A 81 2.68 -0.94 -22.59
C ALA A 81 2.93 -0.88 -24.11
N ALA A 82 2.79 -2.03 -24.79
CA ALA A 82 3.00 -2.14 -26.22
C ALA A 82 1.92 -1.44 -27.08
N ALA A 83 0.75 -1.16 -26.50
CA ALA A 83 -0.39 -0.48 -27.14
C ALA A 83 -0.98 0.56 -26.20
N SER A 84 -1.71 1.55 -26.74
CA SER A 84 -2.53 2.44 -25.90
C SER A 84 -3.90 1.79 -25.64
N LEU A 85 -4.34 1.85 -24.39
CA LEU A 85 -5.53 1.17 -23.89
C LEU A 85 -6.48 2.18 -23.26
N ILE A 86 -7.79 1.98 -23.42
CA ILE A 86 -8.80 2.79 -22.74
C ILE A 86 -9.80 1.87 -22.03
N THR A 87 -10.38 2.36 -20.94
CA THR A 87 -11.42 1.65 -20.20
C THR A 87 -12.72 1.61 -20.98
N THR A 88 -13.60 0.66 -20.66
CA THR A 88 -14.98 0.66 -21.17
C THR A 88 -15.73 1.96 -20.85
N ALA A 89 -15.45 2.58 -19.68
CA ALA A 89 -16.04 3.86 -19.29
C ALA A 89 -15.56 5.01 -20.19
N ALA A 90 -14.25 5.08 -20.48
CA ALA A 90 -13.69 6.06 -21.39
C ALA A 90 -14.19 5.87 -22.83
N ASP A 91 -14.28 4.65 -23.33
CA ASP A 91 -14.87 4.33 -24.65
C ASP A 91 -16.29 4.90 -24.78
N ALA A 92 -17.12 4.71 -23.75
CA ALA A 92 -18.46 5.28 -23.69
C ALA A 92 -18.45 6.82 -23.62
N GLY A 93 -17.54 7.41 -22.84
CA GLY A 93 -17.37 8.87 -22.72
C GLY A 93 -16.95 9.54 -24.02
N PHE A 94 -15.98 8.95 -24.72
CA PHE A 94 -15.55 9.34 -26.07
C PHE A 94 -16.59 9.01 -27.15
N ASN A 95 -17.63 8.22 -26.83
CA ASN A 95 -18.65 7.81 -27.77
C ASN A 95 -18.04 7.17 -29.03
N ILE A 96 -17.11 6.21 -28.84
CA ILE A 96 -16.34 5.60 -29.94
C ILE A 96 -17.24 4.88 -30.95
N ALA A 97 -18.31 4.23 -30.49
CA ALA A 97 -19.30 3.59 -31.36
C ALA A 97 -20.34 4.55 -31.96
N GLY A 98 -20.20 5.86 -31.74
CA GLY A 98 -21.11 6.86 -32.29
C GLY A 98 -20.80 7.17 -33.76
N PRO A 99 -21.77 7.64 -34.55
CA PRO A 99 -21.52 8.04 -35.93
C PRO A 99 -20.72 9.34 -35.98
N TYR A 100 -19.68 9.39 -36.81
CA TYR A 100 -18.84 10.56 -37.07
C TYR A 100 -18.74 10.86 -38.57
N PRO A 101 -18.33 12.08 -38.97
CA PRO A 101 -18.01 12.37 -40.37
C PRO A 101 -16.91 11.44 -40.87
N GLY A 102 -17.15 10.74 -41.98
CA GLY A 102 -16.21 9.75 -42.51
C GLY A 102 -16.48 8.33 -42.03
N GLU A 103 -16.87 8.16 -40.77
CA GLU A 103 -17.10 6.84 -40.14
C GLU A 103 -18.51 6.72 -39.53
N SER A 104 -19.45 6.17 -40.30
CA SER A 104 -20.88 6.20 -39.97
C SER A 104 -21.30 5.18 -38.88
N ASP A 105 -20.50 4.16 -38.67
CA ASP A 105 -20.59 3.15 -37.61
C ASP A 105 -19.62 3.42 -36.44
N GLY A 106 -18.90 4.54 -36.51
CA GLY A 106 -17.93 4.97 -35.50
C GLY A 106 -16.58 4.29 -35.67
N PHE A 107 -15.77 4.34 -34.62
CA PHE A 107 -14.40 3.80 -34.62
C PHE A 107 -14.28 2.50 -33.80
N ARG A 108 -15.42 1.86 -33.49
CA ARG A 108 -15.43 0.66 -32.65
C ARG A 108 -15.29 -0.57 -33.55
N GLY A 109 -14.04 -0.97 -33.77
CA GLY A 109 -13.71 -2.16 -34.53
C GLY A 109 -14.23 -3.48 -33.93
N THR A 110 -14.15 -4.55 -34.72
CA THR A 110 -14.66 -5.90 -34.42
C THR A 110 -13.60 -6.89 -33.98
N GLU A 111 -12.32 -6.55 -34.18
CA GLU A 111 -11.19 -7.40 -33.83
C GLU A 111 -10.78 -7.22 -32.36
N PHE A 112 -10.01 -8.19 -31.86
CA PHE A 112 -9.54 -8.21 -30.48
C PHE A 112 -8.06 -8.54 -30.42
N ILE A 113 -7.37 -7.94 -29.44
CA ILE A 113 -6.01 -8.30 -29.06
C ILE A 113 -6.03 -8.94 -27.67
N THR A 114 -5.22 -9.99 -27.51
CA THR A 114 -4.90 -10.51 -26.19
C THR A 114 -3.79 -9.66 -25.58
N ILE A 115 -4.10 -8.97 -24.49
CA ILE A 115 -3.11 -8.24 -23.69
C ILE A 115 -2.59 -9.19 -22.61
N GLY A 116 -1.29 -9.40 -22.57
CA GLY A 116 -0.61 -10.15 -21.52
C GLY A 116 0.16 -9.22 -20.58
N GLY A 117 0.31 -9.65 -19.33
CA GLY A 117 1.00 -8.88 -18.30
C GLY A 117 1.26 -9.71 -17.05
N ALA A 118 1.64 -9.04 -15.97
CA ALA A 118 2.13 -9.67 -14.73
C ALA A 118 1.21 -10.76 -14.15
N THR A 119 -0.10 -10.57 -14.23
CA THR A 119 -1.08 -11.43 -13.52
C THR A 119 -2.01 -12.23 -14.44
N GLY A 120 -1.78 -12.21 -15.76
CA GLY A 120 -2.56 -12.99 -16.72
C GLY A 120 -2.85 -12.29 -18.05
N PHE A 121 -3.93 -12.75 -18.71
CA PHE A 121 -4.33 -12.29 -20.04
C PHE A 121 -5.77 -11.75 -20.04
N LEU A 122 -6.00 -10.64 -20.74
CA LEU A 122 -7.33 -10.11 -21.04
C LEU A 122 -7.52 -9.91 -22.55
N GLN A 123 -8.77 -9.85 -23.00
CA GLN A 123 -9.09 -9.49 -24.37
C GLN A 123 -9.55 -8.03 -24.44
N ALA A 124 -8.79 -7.22 -25.16
CA ALA A 124 -9.15 -5.83 -25.45
C ALA A 124 -9.66 -5.72 -26.90
N ARG A 125 -10.74 -4.96 -27.10
CA ARG A 125 -11.33 -4.74 -28.42
C ARG A 125 -10.55 -3.65 -29.16
N ILE A 126 -10.18 -3.90 -30.41
CA ILE A 126 -9.39 -2.97 -31.21
C ILE A 126 -10.31 -1.92 -31.85
N SER A 127 -9.89 -0.67 -31.85
CA SER A 127 -10.57 0.43 -32.54
C SER A 127 -10.12 0.54 -34.01
N ASP A 128 -10.94 1.17 -34.83
CA ASP A 128 -10.53 1.68 -36.13
C ASP A 128 -9.57 2.88 -35.91
N PRO A 129 -8.76 3.27 -36.92
CA PRO A 129 -7.80 4.35 -36.73
C PRO A 129 -8.49 5.68 -36.47
N LEU A 130 -7.95 6.43 -35.50
CA LEU A 130 -8.44 7.72 -35.03
C LEU A 130 -7.26 8.62 -34.63
N GLY A 131 -7.55 9.83 -34.16
CA GLY A 131 -6.54 10.72 -33.58
C GLY A 131 -6.50 10.61 -32.05
N LEU A 132 -5.32 10.33 -31.49
CA LEU A 132 -5.08 10.27 -30.04
C LEU A 132 -4.20 11.44 -29.62
N TYR A 133 -4.70 12.27 -28.70
CA TYR A 133 -3.99 13.44 -28.20
C TYR A 133 -3.86 13.41 -26.70
N ALA A 134 -2.75 13.96 -26.20
CA ALA A 134 -2.46 14.05 -24.78
C ALA A 134 -1.66 15.31 -24.42
N ASN A 135 -1.75 15.73 -23.16
CA ASN A 135 -0.78 16.62 -22.53
C ASN A 135 -0.79 16.39 -21.01
N GLY A 136 0.27 16.82 -20.32
CA GLY A 136 0.32 16.78 -18.86
C GLY A 136 -0.80 17.59 -18.21
N LEU A 137 -1.20 17.14 -17.02
CA LEU A 137 -2.35 17.66 -16.27
C LEU A 137 -2.17 19.12 -15.81
N GLN A 138 -0.98 19.71 -15.94
CA GLN A 138 -0.77 21.16 -15.77
C GLN A 138 -1.53 22.01 -16.80
N THR A 139 -1.99 21.41 -17.90
CA THR A 139 -2.76 22.09 -18.97
C THR A 139 -4.28 21.99 -18.82
N ARG A 140 -4.76 21.37 -17.73
CA ARG A 140 -6.19 21.30 -17.40
C ARG A 140 -6.80 22.70 -17.26
N THR A 141 -8.06 22.83 -17.69
CA THR A 141 -8.87 24.06 -17.53
C THR A 141 -9.92 23.91 -16.43
N GLY A 142 -10.16 22.68 -15.96
CA GLY A 142 -11.08 22.36 -14.87
C GLY A 142 -11.00 20.88 -14.49
N ALA A 143 -11.32 20.59 -13.23
CA ALA A 143 -11.43 19.26 -12.65
C ALA A 143 -12.56 19.27 -11.60
N GLY A 144 -12.98 18.09 -11.13
CA GLY A 144 -14.14 17.91 -10.26
C GLY A 144 -14.82 16.60 -10.63
N ALA A 145 -16.07 16.63 -11.08
CA ALA A 145 -16.75 15.41 -11.58
C ALA A 145 -16.21 14.92 -12.94
N SER A 146 -15.55 15.79 -13.71
CA SER A 146 -14.97 15.45 -15.01
C SER A 146 -13.72 16.26 -15.28
N LEU A 147 -12.82 15.71 -16.09
CA LEU A 147 -11.62 16.41 -16.55
C LEU A 147 -11.96 17.34 -17.72
N THR A 148 -11.37 18.53 -17.74
CA THR A 148 -11.38 19.41 -18.92
C THR A 148 -9.98 19.91 -19.20
N MET A 149 -9.60 19.89 -20.47
CA MET A 149 -8.25 20.21 -20.94
C MET A 149 -8.26 21.43 -21.87
N ASN A 150 -7.13 22.14 -21.95
CA ASN A 150 -6.92 23.10 -23.03
C ASN A 150 -6.63 22.33 -24.33
N THR A 151 -7.65 22.16 -25.19
CA THR A 151 -7.54 21.43 -26.46
C THR A 151 -6.39 21.93 -27.34
N GLY A 152 -6.17 23.25 -27.40
CA GLY A 152 -5.11 23.84 -28.21
C GLY A 152 -3.70 23.62 -27.68
N ALA A 153 -3.56 23.07 -26.48
CA ALA A 153 -2.27 22.68 -25.91
C ALA A 153 -1.94 21.19 -26.17
N LEU A 154 -2.89 20.36 -26.59
CA LEU A 154 -2.64 18.93 -26.76
C LEU A 154 -1.68 18.67 -27.93
N THR A 155 -0.86 17.64 -27.80
CA THR A 155 -0.07 17.05 -28.91
C THR A 155 -0.53 15.61 -29.07
N GLY A 156 -0.34 15.00 -30.22
CA GLY A 156 -0.90 13.67 -30.45
C GLY A 156 -0.26 12.87 -31.56
N GLN A 157 -0.93 11.79 -31.90
CA GLN A 157 -0.67 11.05 -33.11
C GLN A 157 -1.99 10.78 -33.82
N THR A 158 -1.99 10.92 -35.14
CA THR A 158 -3.14 10.67 -36.00
C THR A 158 -2.99 9.32 -36.66
N ASN A 159 -4.08 8.78 -37.23
CA ASN A 159 -4.07 7.46 -37.87
C ASN A 159 -3.59 6.35 -36.92
N THR A 160 -4.10 6.34 -35.69
CA THR A 160 -3.74 5.37 -34.66
C THR A 160 -4.93 4.54 -34.22
N SER A 161 -4.74 3.24 -34.10
CA SER A 161 -5.70 2.31 -33.51
C SER A 161 -5.32 2.03 -32.06
N ILE A 162 -6.30 2.13 -31.17
CA ILE A 162 -6.18 1.85 -29.73
C ILE A 162 -6.98 0.59 -29.38
N ALA A 163 -6.96 0.15 -28.11
CA ALA A 163 -7.81 -0.94 -27.67
C ALA A 163 -8.62 -0.62 -26.40
N THR A 164 -9.88 -1.04 -26.39
CA THR A 164 -10.80 -0.89 -25.26
C THR A 164 -10.75 -2.14 -24.37
N LEU A 165 -10.39 -1.92 -23.11
CA LEU A 165 -10.38 -2.91 -22.04
C LEU A 165 -11.80 -3.38 -21.70
N PRO A 166 -11.97 -4.66 -21.33
CA PRO A 166 -13.27 -5.18 -20.90
C PRO A 166 -13.66 -4.62 -19.52
N VAL A 167 -14.94 -4.69 -19.16
CA VAL A 167 -15.50 -4.01 -17.97
C VAL A 167 -14.96 -4.56 -16.65
N GLU A 168 -14.56 -5.82 -16.65
CA GLU A 168 -13.93 -6.50 -15.52
C GLU A 168 -12.44 -6.14 -15.30
N SER A 169 -11.87 -5.28 -16.16
CA SER A 169 -10.47 -4.87 -16.01
C SER A 169 -10.34 -3.72 -15.01
N ASP A 170 -9.48 -3.92 -14.01
CA ASP A 170 -9.09 -2.89 -13.05
C ASP A 170 -7.98 -1.95 -13.56
N LEU A 171 -7.54 -2.12 -14.81
CA LEU A 171 -6.51 -1.26 -15.39
C LEU A 171 -7.09 0.13 -15.72
N PRO A 172 -6.31 1.21 -15.48
CA PRO A 172 -6.70 2.55 -15.92
C PRO A 172 -6.59 2.68 -17.45
N ASN A 173 -7.00 3.84 -17.98
CA ASN A 173 -6.57 4.20 -19.33
C ASN A 173 -5.03 4.28 -19.37
N ILE A 174 -4.42 3.80 -20.45
CA ILE A 174 -2.98 3.73 -20.64
C ILE A 174 -2.59 4.41 -21.95
N LEU A 175 -1.72 5.40 -21.86
CA LEU A 175 -1.03 5.99 -23.01
C LEU A 175 0.29 5.24 -23.20
N GLY A 176 0.32 4.33 -24.16
CA GLY A 176 1.40 3.36 -24.29
C GLY A 176 2.63 3.86 -25.04
N LEU A 177 3.59 2.95 -25.20
CA LEU A 177 4.83 3.13 -25.95
C LEU A 177 4.63 3.64 -27.39
N PRO A 178 3.56 3.30 -28.15
CA PRO A 178 3.32 3.89 -29.47
C PRO A 178 3.26 5.41 -29.50
N PHE A 179 2.70 6.02 -28.47
CA PHE A 179 2.69 7.48 -28.34
C PHE A 179 4.01 7.98 -27.77
N ALA A 180 4.49 7.35 -26.68
CA ALA A 180 5.70 7.76 -25.99
C ALA A 180 6.97 7.68 -26.86
N SER A 181 7.01 6.83 -27.88
CA SER A 181 8.14 6.71 -28.80
C SER A 181 8.25 7.87 -29.81
N GLN A 182 7.16 8.63 -30.02
CA GLN A 182 7.13 9.74 -30.97
C GLN A 182 7.61 11.08 -30.39
N TYR A 183 7.80 11.15 -29.07
CA TYR A 183 8.13 12.38 -28.36
C TYR A 183 9.23 12.17 -27.34
N ALA A 184 10.05 13.21 -27.12
CA ALA A 184 10.83 13.27 -25.90
C ALA A 184 9.89 13.66 -24.74
N THR A 185 9.69 12.75 -23.79
CA THR A 185 8.77 12.95 -22.67
C THR A 185 9.51 13.52 -21.48
N ARG A 186 9.18 14.75 -21.08
CA ARG A 186 9.72 15.40 -19.89
C ARG A 186 8.76 15.28 -18.71
N ILE A 187 9.17 14.56 -17.69
CA ILE A 187 8.43 14.35 -16.44
C ILE A 187 9.05 15.25 -15.36
N ARG A 188 8.25 16.14 -14.78
CA ARG A 188 8.70 17.16 -13.81
C ARG A 188 8.11 16.92 -12.42
N ASN A 189 8.84 16.16 -11.60
CA ASN A 189 8.54 16.03 -10.17
C ASN A 189 8.80 17.34 -9.40
N SER A 190 9.51 18.30 -10.00
CA SER A 190 9.63 19.68 -9.49
C SER A 190 8.33 20.48 -9.59
N LEU A 191 7.35 20.01 -10.37
CA LEU A 191 6.04 20.64 -10.53
C LEU A 191 4.89 19.63 -10.32
N PRO A 192 4.66 19.17 -9.07
CA PRO A 192 3.56 18.27 -8.73
C PRO A 192 2.19 18.84 -9.13
N GLN A 193 1.35 18.02 -9.74
CA GLN A 193 -0.07 18.25 -9.96
C GLN A 193 -0.85 17.45 -8.92
N VAL A 194 -1.54 18.15 -8.02
CA VAL A 194 -2.40 17.54 -7.00
C VAL A 194 -3.77 18.21 -7.04
N PHE A 195 -4.82 17.46 -7.34
CA PHE A 195 -6.20 17.96 -7.45
C PHE A 195 -7.22 16.82 -7.31
N GLU A 196 -8.48 17.15 -7.07
CA GLU A 196 -9.59 16.18 -6.99
C GLU A 196 -10.20 15.92 -8.37
N LEU A 197 -10.44 14.65 -8.69
CA LEU A 197 -11.18 14.18 -9.86
C LEU A 197 -12.05 12.99 -9.45
N ASP A 198 -13.35 13.09 -9.68
CA ASP A 198 -14.35 12.09 -9.32
C ASP A 198 -14.27 11.62 -7.85
N GLY A 199 -14.05 12.58 -6.94
CA GLY A 199 -13.92 12.32 -5.50
C GLY A 199 -12.60 11.67 -5.07
N LYS A 200 -11.67 11.42 -6.01
CA LYS A 200 -10.34 10.89 -5.74
C LYS A 200 -9.28 11.95 -5.99
N THR A 201 -8.27 12.00 -5.13
CA THR A 201 -7.11 12.87 -5.36
C THR A 201 -6.20 12.28 -6.44
N VAL A 202 -5.96 13.04 -7.50
CA VAL A 202 -4.95 12.77 -8.53
C VAL A 202 -3.62 13.38 -8.11
N ARG A 203 -2.56 12.57 -8.16
CA ARG A 203 -1.14 12.94 -7.94
C ARG A 203 -0.33 12.55 -9.15
N ALA A 204 0.20 13.54 -9.85
CA ALA A 204 1.04 13.31 -11.00
C ALA A 204 2.11 14.38 -11.15
N PRO A 205 3.27 14.07 -11.72
CA PRO A 205 4.21 15.09 -12.14
C PRO A 205 3.62 15.87 -13.32
N ALA A 206 4.06 17.12 -13.51
CA ALA A 206 3.76 17.80 -14.77
C ALA A 206 4.53 17.14 -15.92
N ILE A 207 3.87 16.91 -17.06
CA ILE A 207 4.46 16.22 -18.22
C ILE A 207 4.43 17.12 -19.44
N ASP A 208 5.58 17.34 -20.07
CA ASP A 208 5.67 18.00 -21.38
C ASP A 208 6.09 16.97 -22.43
N PHE A 209 5.43 16.98 -23.58
CA PHE A 209 5.85 16.25 -24.77
C PHE A 209 6.66 17.19 -25.67
N LEU A 210 7.89 16.81 -25.98
CA LEU A 210 8.89 17.62 -26.66
C LEU A 210 9.30 16.95 -27.98
N GLU A 211 9.93 17.72 -28.86
CA GLU A 211 10.52 17.19 -30.09
C GLU A 211 11.60 16.14 -29.77
N LEU A 212 11.65 15.06 -30.56
CA LEU A 212 12.66 14.01 -30.38
C LEU A 212 14.09 14.56 -30.57
N GLY A 213 15.03 14.06 -29.75
CA GLY A 213 16.42 14.47 -29.79
C GLY A 213 16.73 15.80 -29.12
N THR A 214 15.75 16.47 -28.51
CA THR A 214 15.98 17.71 -27.76
C THR A 214 16.27 17.50 -26.28
N GLY A 215 16.31 16.27 -25.76
CA GLY A 215 16.42 16.01 -24.32
C GLY A 215 17.59 16.73 -23.62
N SER A 216 18.74 16.82 -24.29
CA SER A 216 19.94 17.53 -23.78
C SER A 216 19.78 19.06 -23.69
N GLN A 217 18.78 19.64 -24.35
CA GLN A 217 18.55 21.09 -24.42
C GLN A 217 17.79 21.62 -23.19
N HIS A 218 17.28 20.74 -22.33
CA HIS A 218 16.37 21.10 -21.23
C HIS A 218 17.05 21.12 -19.85
N GLY A 219 18.37 21.36 -19.81
CA GLY A 219 19.08 21.71 -18.57
C GLY A 219 19.47 20.53 -17.68
N ILE A 220 19.39 19.29 -18.17
CA ILE A 220 19.83 18.08 -17.46
C ILE A 220 21.01 17.46 -18.21
N SER A 221 22.17 17.40 -17.56
CA SER A 221 23.43 16.93 -18.18
C SER A 221 23.69 15.44 -18.01
N ARG A 222 23.23 14.84 -16.90
CA ARG A 222 23.34 13.40 -16.64
C ARG A 222 22.42 12.65 -17.60
N LYS A 223 22.98 11.72 -18.37
CA LYS A 223 22.26 10.92 -19.36
C LYS A 223 22.58 9.43 -19.19
N ALA A 224 21.57 8.66 -18.81
CA ALA A 224 21.60 7.20 -18.89
C ALA A 224 21.32 6.77 -20.33
N PRO A 225 22.25 6.06 -21.02
CA PRO A 225 21.99 5.55 -22.36
C PRO A 225 20.81 4.59 -22.34
N LEU A 226 19.85 4.80 -23.25
CA LEU A 226 18.68 3.96 -23.39
C LEU A 226 18.89 3.01 -24.58
N SER A 227 18.61 1.73 -24.37
CA SER A 227 18.59 0.75 -25.45
C SER A 227 17.16 0.55 -25.93
N LEU A 228 16.96 0.67 -27.24
CA LEU A 228 15.71 0.39 -27.93
C LEU A 228 15.88 -0.99 -28.58
N LEU A 229 15.41 -2.06 -27.94
CA LEU A 229 15.56 -3.42 -28.45
C LEU A 229 14.29 -3.85 -29.20
N GLY A 230 14.43 -4.38 -30.42
CA GLY A 230 13.34 -4.89 -31.29
C GLY A 230 13.83 -5.20 -32.72
N ASP A 231 13.13 -6.08 -33.45
CA ASP A 231 13.47 -6.45 -34.85
C ASP A 231 13.04 -5.35 -35.83
N GLY A 232 13.82 -4.28 -35.96
CA GLY A 232 13.58 -3.20 -36.95
C GLY A 232 13.05 -1.90 -36.34
N PRO A 233 12.98 -0.80 -37.12
CA PRO A 233 12.92 0.56 -36.58
C PRO A 233 11.71 0.78 -35.66
N SER A 234 11.96 1.56 -34.61
CA SER A 234 11.09 2.02 -33.50
C SER A 234 9.83 2.81 -33.90
N ASN A 235 9.37 2.67 -35.15
CA ASN A 235 8.20 3.38 -35.64
C ASN A 235 6.94 2.57 -35.30
N PRO A 236 5.97 3.19 -34.60
CA PRO A 236 4.69 2.54 -34.34
C PRO A 236 3.93 2.24 -35.64
N PHE A 237 3.11 1.19 -35.63
CA PHE A 237 2.26 0.82 -36.76
C PHE A 237 1.11 -0.09 -36.29
N TYR A 238 0.02 -0.16 -37.03
CA TYR A 238 -1.05 -1.14 -36.83
C TYR A 238 -1.09 -2.15 -37.98
N PHE A 239 -1.78 -3.28 -37.82
CA PHE A 239 -1.89 -4.28 -38.88
C PHE A 239 -3.28 -4.23 -39.53
N LEU A 240 -3.33 -3.92 -40.83
CA LEU A 240 -4.56 -3.94 -41.61
C LEU A 240 -5.23 -5.32 -41.59
N ASN A 241 -6.54 -5.33 -41.73
CA ASN A 241 -7.33 -6.57 -41.86
C ASN A 241 -7.86 -6.71 -43.28
N PHE A 242 -7.31 -7.67 -44.03
CA PHE A 242 -7.72 -7.94 -45.41
C PHE A 242 -9.00 -8.78 -45.52
N GLY A 243 -9.63 -9.13 -44.39
CA GLY A 243 -10.84 -9.96 -44.35
C GLY A 243 -12.10 -9.29 -44.92
N GLY A 244 -12.14 -7.95 -44.94
CA GLY A 244 -13.31 -7.14 -45.36
C GLY A 244 -13.36 -6.76 -46.86
N GLY A 245 -12.28 -6.95 -47.62
CA GLY A 245 -12.16 -6.46 -49.00
C GLY A 245 -11.08 -5.38 -49.13
N LEU A 246 -11.05 -4.65 -50.26
CA LEU A 246 -10.07 -3.57 -50.51
C LEU A 246 -10.65 -2.15 -50.34
N ASP A 247 -11.96 -2.02 -50.17
CA ASP A 247 -12.65 -0.73 -50.21
C ASP A 247 -12.63 0.00 -48.84
N ASP A 248 -12.45 -0.73 -47.72
CA ASP A 248 -12.39 -0.21 -46.34
C ASP A 248 -11.25 -0.88 -45.54
N ILE A 249 -10.04 -0.96 -46.09
CA ILE A 249 -8.95 -1.78 -45.50
C ILE A 249 -8.37 -1.23 -44.18
N TRP A 250 -8.62 0.05 -43.89
CA TRP A 250 -8.23 0.70 -42.64
C TRP A 250 -9.14 0.28 -41.48
N GLU A 251 -10.34 -0.20 -41.79
CA GLU A 251 -11.31 -0.70 -40.83
C GLU A 251 -10.87 -2.01 -40.18
N ASN A 252 -11.28 -2.18 -38.93
CA ASN A 252 -11.15 -3.39 -38.13
C ASN A 252 -9.74 -3.97 -38.13
N PRO A 253 -8.70 -3.17 -37.79
CA PRO A 253 -7.32 -3.63 -37.87
C PRO A 253 -7.10 -4.87 -36.99
N SER A 254 -6.34 -5.83 -37.52
CA SER A 254 -6.07 -7.12 -36.88
C SER A 254 -5.15 -7.02 -35.66
N GLN A 255 -4.42 -5.91 -35.54
CA GLN A 255 -3.70 -5.49 -34.34
C GLN A 255 -3.80 -3.97 -34.20
N PRO A 256 -3.87 -3.44 -32.97
CA PRO A 256 -3.86 -2.00 -32.74
C PRO A 256 -2.49 -1.41 -33.12
N THR A 257 -2.35 -0.10 -32.99
CA THR A 257 -1.03 0.52 -33.13
C THR A 257 -0.11 0.01 -32.03
N VAL A 258 0.99 -0.62 -32.43
CA VAL A 258 2.00 -1.20 -31.55
C VAL A 258 3.39 -0.71 -31.90
N VAL A 259 4.32 -0.83 -30.95
CA VAL A 259 5.77 -0.71 -31.20
C VAL A 259 6.40 -2.07 -30.94
N GLN A 260 7.20 -2.56 -31.90
CA GLN A 260 8.00 -3.76 -31.67
C GLN A 260 9.22 -3.40 -30.83
N GLY A 261 9.23 -3.86 -29.58
CA GLY A 261 10.39 -3.71 -28.71
C GLY A 261 10.09 -3.11 -27.35
N GLY A 262 11.14 -2.55 -26.75
CA GLY A 262 11.07 -1.97 -25.42
C GLY A 262 12.23 -1.04 -25.09
N HIS A 263 12.06 -0.28 -24.02
CA HIS A 263 13.07 0.61 -23.46
C HIS A 263 13.84 -0.11 -22.36
N PHE A 264 15.18 -0.02 -22.38
CA PHE A 264 16.02 -0.68 -21.38
C PHE A 264 17.16 0.21 -20.89
N LEU A 265 17.45 0.09 -19.59
CA LEU A 265 18.53 0.79 -18.89
C LEU A 265 19.57 -0.20 -18.37
N ASN A 266 20.83 0.24 -18.33
CA ASN A 266 21.91 -0.54 -17.72
C ASN A 266 22.02 -0.17 -16.24
N ILE A 267 22.02 -1.18 -15.37
CA ILE A 267 22.00 -1.01 -13.93
C ILE A 267 23.10 -1.82 -13.24
N ASN A 268 23.47 -1.38 -12.03
CA ASN A 268 24.12 -2.19 -11.03
C ASN A 268 23.23 -2.23 -9.79
N ALA A 269 23.20 -3.36 -9.08
CA ALA A 269 22.53 -3.45 -7.79
C ALA A 269 23.41 -4.23 -6.81
N ALA A 270 23.28 -3.92 -5.52
CA ALA A 270 23.99 -4.60 -4.45
C ALA A 270 23.11 -4.78 -3.23
N ASN A 271 23.29 -5.90 -2.54
CA ASN A 271 22.58 -6.25 -1.32
C ASN A 271 23.44 -7.21 -0.48
N ASN A 272 23.68 -6.89 0.79
CA ASN A 272 24.40 -7.75 1.74
C ASN A 272 25.75 -8.29 1.23
N GLY A 273 26.46 -7.49 0.43
CA GLY A 273 27.75 -7.86 -0.17
C GLY A 273 27.67 -8.66 -1.48
N ALA A 274 26.49 -9.12 -1.89
CA ALA A 274 26.23 -9.60 -3.24
C ALA A 274 25.98 -8.42 -4.20
N ALA A 275 26.31 -8.58 -5.47
CA ALA A 275 26.12 -7.53 -6.47
C ALA A 275 25.96 -8.07 -7.89
N ILE A 276 25.14 -7.36 -8.68
CA ILE A 276 25.03 -7.49 -10.13
C ILE A 276 25.54 -6.19 -10.79
N SER A 277 26.13 -6.29 -11.97
CA SER A 277 26.76 -5.15 -12.64
C SER A 277 26.58 -5.20 -14.16
N GLY A 278 26.20 -4.08 -14.75
CA GLY A 278 25.97 -3.94 -16.19
C GLY A 278 24.76 -4.75 -16.68
N SER A 279 23.82 -5.08 -15.79
CA SER A 279 22.59 -5.79 -16.15
C SER A 279 21.63 -4.86 -16.88
N GLN A 280 20.95 -5.37 -17.89
CA GLN A 280 19.97 -4.60 -18.65
C GLN A 280 18.57 -4.86 -18.11
N PHE A 281 17.94 -3.84 -17.54
CA PHE A 281 16.59 -3.91 -16.98
C PHE A 281 15.60 -3.18 -17.90
N PHE A 282 14.38 -3.71 -17.99
CA PHE A 282 13.29 -3.07 -18.71
C PHE A 282 12.93 -1.75 -18.02
N PHE A 283 12.75 -0.67 -18.77
CA PHE A 283 12.38 0.62 -18.21
C PHE A 283 10.91 0.90 -18.47
N ASP A 284 10.16 0.99 -17.39
CA ASP A 284 8.71 0.97 -17.40
C ASP A 284 8.18 2.09 -16.51
N THR A 285 7.53 3.09 -17.11
CA THR A 285 6.90 4.19 -16.37
C THR A 285 5.52 3.85 -15.82
N GLY A 286 4.91 2.74 -16.27
CA GLY A 286 3.70 2.17 -15.68
C GLY A 286 3.99 1.40 -14.39
N ALA A 287 5.19 0.84 -14.25
CA ALA A 287 5.66 0.24 -13.00
C ALA A 287 6.06 1.31 -11.99
N SER A 288 5.29 1.45 -10.92
CA SER A 288 5.61 2.40 -9.84
C SER A 288 6.73 1.90 -8.93
N VAL A 289 6.90 0.58 -8.82
CA VAL A 289 7.96 -0.07 -8.02
C VAL A 289 8.91 -0.84 -8.92
N THR A 290 10.20 -0.83 -8.58
CA THR A 290 11.22 -1.64 -9.27
C THR A 290 11.00 -3.13 -9.00
N VAL A 291 11.18 -3.96 -10.02
CA VAL A 291 10.94 -5.41 -9.96
C VAL A 291 12.22 -6.18 -10.24
N LEU A 292 12.45 -7.25 -9.50
CA LEU A 292 13.47 -8.25 -9.78
C LEU A 292 12.80 -9.57 -10.17
N SER A 293 13.34 -10.25 -11.17
CA SER A 293 13.07 -11.68 -11.34
C SER A 293 13.57 -12.47 -10.13
N GLU A 294 13.00 -13.65 -9.89
CA GLU A 294 13.43 -14.53 -8.79
C GLU A 294 14.92 -14.88 -8.89
N LEU A 295 15.40 -15.17 -10.11
CA LEU A 295 16.82 -15.44 -10.35
C LEU A 295 17.71 -14.24 -10.00
N THR A 296 17.26 -13.02 -10.30
CA THR A 296 18.04 -11.81 -10.02
C THR A 296 18.04 -11.47 -8.54
N ALA A 297 16.90 -11.68 -7.86
CA ALA A 297 16.81 -11.57 -6.41
C ALA A 297 17.76 -12.57 -5.72
N LEU A 298 17.79 -13.83 -6.19
CA LEU A 298 18.69 -14.85 -5.66
C LEU A 298 20.18 -14.49 -5.86
N GLN A 299 20.54 -13.89 -7.00
CA GLN A 299 21.89 -13.37 -7.23
C GLN A 299 22.28 -12.23 -6.27
N LEU A 300 21.28 -11.51 -5.75
CA LEU A 300 21.43 -10.48 -4.72
C LEU A 300 21.25 -11.04 -3.30
N GLY A 301 21.18 -12.37 -3.15
CA GLY A 301 21.09 -13.05 -1.86
C GLY A 301 19.70 -12.99 -1.20
N ILE A 302 18.65 -12.77 -1.98
CA ILE A 302 17.25 -12.86 -1.53
C ILE A 302 16.66 -14.16 -2.10
N ASP A 303 16.27 -15.07 -1.24
CA ASP A 303 15.57 -16.30 -1.61
C ASP A 303 14.11 -16.21 -1.18
N VAL A 304 13.22 -15.89 -2.12
CA VAL A 304 11.78 -15.70 -1.84
C VAL A 304 11.08 -16.94 -1.27
N GLY A 305 11.67 -18.13 -1.41
CA GLY A 305 11.14 -19.34 -0.81
C GLY A 305 11.55 -19.56 0.65
N LEU A 306 12.54 -18.80 1.15
CA LEU A 306 13.13 -18.96 2.48
C LEU A 306 13.12 -17.68 3.33
N ASP A 307 13.16 -16.51 2.68
CA ASP A 307 13.25 -15.21 3.32
C ASP A 307 11.86 -14.58 3.43
N GLU A 308 11.49 -14.20 4.66
CA GLU A 308 10.25 -13.47 4.91
C GLU A 308 10.25 -12.10 4.19
N PRO A 309 9.17 -11.73 3.49
CA PRO A 309 9.07 -10.43 2.85
C PRO A 309 9.11 -9.30 3.89
N GLU A 310 9.71 -8.16 3.50
CA GLU A 310 9.76 -6.96 4.33
C GLU A 310 8.51 -6.09 4.16
N PHE A 311 7.80 -6.23 3.04
CA PHE A 311 6.49 -5.65 2.76
C PHE A 311 5.81 -6.45 1.66
N THR A 312 4.51 -6.26 1.45
CA THR A 312 3.80 -6.82 0.29
C THR A 312 3.07 -5.74 -0.48
N ILE A 313 2.93 -5.95 -1.79
CA ILE A 313 2.10 -5.09 -2.64
C ILE A 313 1.20 -5.96 -3.48
N GLN A 314 -0.08 -5.61 -3.51
CA GLN A 314 -1.01 -6.17 -4.47
C GLN A 314 -0.82 -5.54 -5.84
N ILE A 315 -0.28 -6.29 -6.79
CA ILE A 315 -0.09 -5.81 -8.17
C ILE A 315 -1.38 -6.02 -8.96
N VAL A 316 -1.89 -4.94 -9.56
CA VAL A 316 -2.92 -5.03 -10.61
C VAL A 316 -2.23 -5.25 -11.94
N GLY A 317 -2.12 -6.50 -12.36
CA GLY A 317 -1.71 -6.84 -13.73
C GLY A 317 -2.89 -6.95 -14.69
N SER A 318 -2.61 -7.02 -15.99
CA SER A 318 -3.61 -7.19 -17.06
C SER A 318 -4.37 -8.52 -17.05
N GLY A 319 -4.15 -9.38 -16.04
CA GLY A 319 -4.96 -10.59 -15.84
C GLY A 319 -6.16 -10.39 -14.93
N GLY A 320 -6.31 -9.22 -14.28
CA GLY A 320 -7.40 -8.94 -13.35
C GLY A 320 -7.35 -9.73 -12.02
N VAL A 321 -6.30 -10.55 -11.82
CA VAL A 321 -6.05 -11.21 -10.54
C VAL A 321 -5.05 -10.37 -9.75
N SER A 322 -5.38 -10.05 -8.51
CA SER A 322 -4.50 -9.40 -7.56
C SER A 322 -3.79 -10.47 -6.73
N GLU A 323 -2.46 -10.48 -6.76
CA GLU A 323 -1.63 -11.36 -5.92
C GLU A 323 -0.75 -10.49 -5.02
N ALA A 324 -0.61 -10.88 -3.75
CA ALA A 324 0.32 -10.24 -2.84
C ALA A 324 1.74 -10.62 -3.28
N VAL A 325 2.47 -9.66 -3.84
CA VAL A 325 3.83 -9.87 -4.32
C VAL A 325 4.82 -9.53 -3.21
N PRO A 326 5.79 -10.41 -2.91
CA PRO A 326 6.75 -10.18 -1.86
C PRO A 326 7.71 -9.03 -2.22
N GLY A 327 7.90 -8.12 -1.27
CA GLY A 327 8.75 -6.95 -1.36
C GLY A 327 9.92 -7.00 -0.39
N TYR A 328 11.07 -6.50 -0.83
CA TYR A 328 12.32 -6.44 -0.07
C TYR A 328 13.03 -5.11 -0.31
N PHE A 329 13.92 -4.73 0.59
CA PHE A 329 14.83 -3.61 0.42
C PHE A 329 16.23 -4.11 0.05
N ILE A 330 16.75 -3.62 -1.07
CA ILE A 330 18.16 -3.80 -1.43
C ILE A 330 18.99 -2.60 -0.98
N ASP A 331 20.24 -2.85 -0.61
CA ASP A 331 21.13 -1.80 -0.12
C ASP A 331 21.35 -0.67 -1.12
N GLN A 332 21.54 -1.01 -2.40
CA GLN A 332 21.91 -0.04 -3.42
C GLN A 332 21.40 -0.43 -4.81
N PHE A 333 20.88 0.57 -5.54
CA PHE A 333 20.54 0.48 -6.95
C PHE A 333 21.19 1.64 -7.72
N THR A 334 21.84 1.35 -8.84
CA THR A 334 22.57 2.33 -9.64
C THR A 334 22.13 2.27 -11.10
N VAL A 335 21.62 3.39 -11.61
CA VAL A 335 21.39 3.59 -13.04
C VAL A 335 22.68 4.14 -13.66
N LEU A 336 23.27 3.38 -14.58
CA LEU A 336 24.53 3.75 -15.23
C LEU A 336 24.32 4.92 -16.19
N ALA A 337 25.07 6.01 -15.98
CA ALA A 337 24.90 7.23 -16.75
C ALA A 337 26.22 7.92 -17.08
N THR A 338 26.25 8.55 -18.25
CA THR A 338 27.24 9.58 -18.59
C THR A 338 26.93 10.86 -17.80
N GLY A 339 27.96 11.61 -17.43
CA GLY A 339 27.81 12.74 -16.50
C GLY A 339 27.67 12.35 -15.02
N GLY A 340 27.85 11.05 -14.70
CA GLY A 340 27.84 10.50 -13.35
C GLY A 340 26.61 9.64 -13.10
N SER A 341 26.82 8.34 -12.85
CA SER A 341 25.75 7.38 -12.53
C SER A 341 24.91 7.86 -11.36
N MET A 342 23.62 7.54 -11.40
CA MET A 342 22.69 7.79 -10.31
C MET A 342 22.66 6.57 -9.41
N THR A 343 23.00 6.76 -8.14
CA THR A 343 22.96 5.70 -7.13
C THR A 343 22.01 6.09 -6.02
N VAL A 344 21.10 5.18 -5.68
CA VAL A 344 20.15 5.30 -4.58
C VAL A 344 20.34 4.12 -3.62
N SER A 345 19.94 4.31 -2.37
CA SER A 345 20.14 3.33 -1.29
C SER A 345 18.82 2.99 -0.61
N ASN A 346 18.76 1.82 0.03
CA ASN A 346 17.58 1.31 0.72
C ASN A 346 16.38 1.32 -0.24
N VAL A 347 16.50 0.55 -1.31
CA VAL A 347 15.60 0.60 -2.47
C VAL A 347 14.58 -0.53 -2.34
N PRO A 348 13.28 -0.20 -2.22
CA PRO A 348 12.22 -1.20 -2.24
C PRO A 348 12.12 -1.80 -3.65
N VAL A 349 12.08 -3.12 -3.69
CA VAL A 349 11.91 -3.93 -4.88
C VAL A 349 10.85 -5.00 -4.63
N LEU A 350 10.08 -5.31 -5.65
CA LEU A 350 9.22 -6.49 -5.68
C LEU A 350 9.96 -7.64 -6.36
N VAL A 351 9.68 -8.87 -5.94
CA VAL A 351 10.26 -10.06 -6.58
C VAL A 351 9.16 -10.88 -7.22
N PHE A 352 9.12 -10.89 -8.55
CA PHE A 352 8.25 -11.76 -9.34
C PHE A 352 8.75 -11.85 -10.79
N ASP A 353 8.51 -12.99 -11.43
CA ASP A 353 8.93 -13.23 -12.80
C ASP A 353 7.99 -12.57 -13.82
N VAL A 354 8.54 -11.67 -14.64
CA VAL A 354 7.82 -10.97 -15.72
C VAL A 354 8.28 -11.45 -17.07
N THR A 355 7.33 -11.80 -17.95
CA THR A 355 7.64 -12.18 -19.33
C THR A 355 8.30 -11.03 -20.07
N ASN A 356 9.36 -11.33 -20.81
CA ASN A 356 10.11 -10.37 -21.60
C ASN A 356 9.35 -9.98 -22.89
N PRO A 357 8.92 -8.71 -23.03
CA PRO A 357 8.15 -8.28 -24.19
C PRO A 357 8.97 -8.28 -25.49
N ALA A 358 10.30 -8.14 -25.39
CA ALA A 358 11.20 -8.22 -26.55
C ALA A 358 11.57 -9.67 -26.93
N SER A 359 11.27 -10.65 -26.07
CA SER A 359 11.55 -12.07 -26.34
C SER A 359 10.50 -12.96 -25.63
N PRO A 360 9.29 -13.09 -26.20
CA PRO A 360 8.20 -13.86 -25.60
C PRO A 360 8.63 -15.31 -25.30
N GLY A 361 8.52 -15.73 -24.04
CA GLY A 361 8.97 -17.02 -23.53
C GLY A 361 10.19 -16.98 -22.61
N ASN A 362 10.84 -15.82 -22.46
CA ASN A 362 11.89 -15.57 -21.47
C ASN A 362 11.40 -14.58 -20.40
N VAL A 363 12.08 -14.53 -19.26
CA VAL A 363 11.83 -13.57 -18.16
C VAL A 363 12.82 -12.41 -18.24
N VAL A 364 12.37 -11.17 -17.97
CA VAL A 364 13.30 -10.03 -17.84
C VAL A 364 14.09 -10.14 -16.54
N PRO A 365 15.40 -9.80 -16.52
CA PRO A 365 16.16 -9.78 -15.27
C PRO A 365 15.52 -8.88 -14.20
N GLY A 366 14.96 -7.74 -14.63
CA GLY A 366 14.18 -6.87 -13.77
C GLY A 366 13.59 -5.68 -14.54
N ILE A 367 12.78 -4.90 -13.83
CA ILE A 367 12.12 -3.69 -14.31
C ILE A 367 12.58 -2.52 -13.45
N VAL A 368 13.00 -1.42 -14.08
CA VAL A 368 13.24 -0.14 -13.42
C VAL A 368 11.93 0.64 -13.39
N GLY A 369 11.33 0.72 -12.20
CA GLY A 369 10.10 1.47 -11.96
C GLY A 369 10.36 2.95 -11.66
N THR A 370 9.28 3.71 -11.48
CA THR A 370 9.36 5.15 -11.22
C THR A 370 9.87 5.49 -9.82
N ASN A 371 9.81 4.55 -8.86
CA ASN A 371 10.30 4.76 -7.49
C ASN A 371 11.77 5.17 -7.45
N VAL A 372 12.63 4.53 -8.24
CA VAL A 372 14.07 4.86 -8.32
C VAL A 372 14.28 6.31 -8.75
N PHE A 373 13.36 6.90 -9.52
CA PHE A 373 13.43 8.28 -10.00
C PHE A 373 12.62 9.27 -9.14
N ALA A 374 12.05 8.83 -8.02
CA ALA A 374 11.25 9.68 -7.15
C ALA A 374 12.01 10.94 -6.71
N GLY A 375 11.31 12.07 -6.74
CA GLY A 375 11.90 13.37 -6.40
C GLY A 375 12.96 13.86 -7.38
N ARG A 376 12.93 13.43 -8.65
CA ARG A 376 13.78 13.96 -9.73
C ARG A 376 12.99 14.22 -10.99
N ASP A 377 13.39 15.24 -11.74
CA ASP A 377 12.89 15.44 -13.09
C ASP A 377 13.63 14.48 -14.03
N ILE A 378 12.88 13.86 -14.95
CA ILE A 378 13.46 13.00 -15.98
C ILE A 378 12.98 13.41 -17.37
N ILE A 379 13.82 13.17 -18.38
CA ILE A 379 13.43 13.28 -19.78
C ILE A 379 13.76 11.97 -20.47
N ILE A 380 12.74 11.30 -20.97
CA ILE A 380 12.85 10.08 -21.75
C ILE A 380 12.89 10.53 -23.21
N ASP A 381 14.05 10.45 -23.84
CA ASP A 381 14.23 10.82 -25.24
C ASP A 381 14.57 9.55 -26.02
N PRO A 382 13.58 8.89 -26.65
CA PRO A 382 13.79 7.63 -27.37
C PRO A 382 14.27 7.86 -28.80
N VAL A 383 14.95 8.98 -29.11
CA VAL A 383 15.46 9.25 -30.46
C VAL A 383 16.40 8.13 -30.95
N PRO A 384 16.07 7.44 -32.05
CA PRO A 384 16.94 6.40 -32.59
C PRO A 384 18.26 6.99 -33.08
N SER A 385 19.37 6.33 -32.76
CA SER A 385 20.67 6.73 -33.29
C SER A 385 20.77 6.37 -34.77
N LEU A 386 20.86 7.36 -35.65
CA LEU A 386 21.05 7.15 -37.09
C LEU A 386 22.53 6.94 -37.49
N GLY A 387 23.44 6.84 -36.51
CA GLY A 387 24.89 6.86 -36.71
C GLY A 387 25.45 8.27 -36.98
N GLY A 388 26.77 8.44 -36.94
CA GLY A 388 27.43 9.70 -37.32
C GLY A 388 27.56 10.78 -36.24
N GLY A 389 27.30 10.48 -34.96
CA GLY A 389 27.58 11.39 -33.83
C GLY A 389 26.44 12.35 -33.46
N GLY A 390 25.20 12.08 -33.88
CA GLY A 390 24.00 12.85 -33.50
C GLY A 390 23.45 12.50 -32.11
N ALA A 391 22.28 13.08 -31.78
CA ALA A 391 21.52 12.70 -30.60
C ALA A 391 21.21 11.19 -30.62
N SER A 392 21.15 10.60 -29.44
CA SER A 392 20.87 9.17 -29.25
C SER A 392 19.90 8.97 -28.11
N ALA A 393 19.23 7.83 -28.10
CA ALA A 393 18.26 7.51 -27.06
C ALA A 393 18.89 7.60 -25.66
N GLY A 394 18.13 8.13 -24.71
CA GLY A 394 18.58 8.23 -23.32
C GLY A 394 17.52 8.76 -22.37
N VAL A 395 17.75 8.47 -21.09
CA VAL A 395 17.01 9.08 -19.99
C VAL A 395 17.91 10.13 -19.33
N TYR A 396 17.51 11.39 -19.42
CA TYR A 396 18.19 12.49 -18.75
C TYR A 396 17.62 12.62 -17.34
N ILE A 397 18.48 12.64 -16.33
CA ILE A 397 18.06 12.54 -14.91
C ILE A 397 18.61 13.70 -14.10
N SER A 398 17.72 14.54 -13.54
CA SER A 398 18.12 15.70 -12.73
C SER A 398 18.76 15.30 -11.40
N ASP A 399 19.35 16.28 -10.72
CA ASP A 399 19.58 16.18 -9.28
C ASP A 399 18.24 16.19 -8.51
N PRO A 400 18.19 15.79 -7.23
CA PRO A 400 16.94 15.78 -6.47
C PRO A 400 16.28 17.15 -6.47
N VAL A 401 14.97 17.18 -6.72
CA VAL A 401 14.12 18.38 -6.67
C VAL A 401 13.30 18.44 -5.38
N THR A 402 13.40 17.40 -4.55
CA THR A 402 12.84 17.35 -3.21
C THR A 402 13.83 17.85 -2.16
N THR A 403 13.31 18.38 -1.06
CA THR A 403 14.10 18.93 0.04
C THR A 403 13.67 18.34 1.37
N ASN A 404 14.64 17.98 2.21
CA ASN A 404 14.36 17.49 3.56
C ASN A 404 13.84 18.62 4.45
N ARG A 405 12.72 18.36 5.12
CA ARG A 405 12.08 19.20 6.13
C ARG A 405 12.08 18.40 7.42
N ASN A 406 13.07 18.64 8.26
CA ASN A 406 13.27 17.92 9.51
C ASN A 406 12.54 18.65 10.63
N TRP A 407 11.77 17.91 11.42
CA TRP A 407 11.17 18.44 12.63
C TRP A 407 12.28 18.84 13.61
N ALA A 408 12.17 20.06 14.14
CA ALA A 408 13.17 20.68 15.01
C ALA A 408 12.62 21.01 16.40
N SER A 409 11.31 20.82 16.62
CA SER A 409 10.67 21.16 17.89
C SER A 409 11.02 20.15 18.97
N ALA A 410 11.64 20.60 20.06
CA ALA A 410 11.96 19.79 21.24
C ALA A 410 10.85 19.79 22.31
N VAL A 411 9.76 20.52 22.08
CA VAL A 411 8.63 20.57 23.02
C VAL A 411 7.75 19.31 22.87
N ALA A 412 6.98 19.00 23.93
CA ALA A 412 6.11 17.82 23.95
C ALA A 412 4.98 17.89 22.91
N SER A 413 4.50 19.08 22.54
CA SER A 413 3.46 19.22 21.52
C SER A 413 3.61 20.57 20.83
N SER A 414 3.54 20.59 19.49
CA SER A 414 3.61 21.83 18.69
C SER A 414 2.87 21.68 17.37
N ALA A 415 2.44 22.79 16.78
CA ALA A 415 1.66 22.76 15.54
C ALA A 415 2.51 22.38 14.31
N TRP A 416 2.00 21.49 13.45
CA TRP A 416 2.63 21.12 12.17
C TRP A 416 2.89 22.35 11.29
N ASN A 417 1.90 23.26 11.20
CA ASN A 417 1.96 24.42 10.30
C ASN A 417 2.82 25.59 10.81
N SER A 418 3.42 25.47 11.99
CA SER A 418 4.37 26.47 12.49
C SER A 418 5.73 26.26 11.84
N GLY A 419 6.08 27.10 10.86
CA GLY A 419 7.32 26.96 10.09
C GLY A 419 8.61 26.94 10.93
N GLY A 420 8.60 27.52 12.15
CA GLY A 420 9.72 27.44 13.10
C GLY A 420 9.97 26.05 13.68
N ASN A 421 9.02 25.11 13.52
CA ASN A 421 9.20 23.71 13.92
C ASN A 421 9.91 22.86 12.86
N TRP A 422 10.18 23.40 11.67
CA TRP A 422 10.77 22.65 10.55
C TRP A 422 12.06 23.29 10.05
N SER A 423 13.00 22.46 9.60
CA SER A 423 14.17 22.95 8.88
C SER A 423 13.75 23.59 7.55
N GLY A 424 13.96 24.91 7.45
CA GLY A 424 13.68 25.68 6.23
C GLY A 424 12.20 26.01 6.00
N GLY A 425 11.32 25.81 6.98
CA GLY A 425 9.87 26.08 6.88
C GLY A 425 9.01 24.84 6.67
N THR A 426 7.68 25.04 6.74
CA THR A 426 6.68 23.97 6.67
C THR A 426 6.80 23.16 5.35
N PRO A 427 6.64 21.83 5.39
CA PRO A 427 6.68 21.01 4.18
C PRO A 427 5.61 21.40 3.14
N SER A 428 5.95 21.18 1.87
CA SER A 428 5.11 21.35 0.69
C SER A 428 5.16 20.06 -0.15
N TYR A 429 4.53 19.99 -1.32
CA TYR A 429 4.64 18.84 -2.23
C TYR A 429 6.05 18.54 -2.77
N THR A 430 7.06 19.37 -2.46
CA THR A 430 8.47 19.09 -2.74
C THR A 430 9.32 19.00 -1.46
N GLY A 431 8.68 19.01 -0.29
CA GLY A 431 9.31 18.88 1.02
C GLY A 431 9.06 17.50 1.63
N ILE A 432 10.12 16.72 1.85
CA ILE A 432 10.05 15.45 2.60
C ILE A 432 9.94 15.79 4.09
N ALA A 433 8.81 15.49 4.70
CA ALA A 433 8.51 15.79 6.09
C ALA A 433 9.07 14.70 7.01
N ASN A 434 10.28 14.91 7.51
CA ASN A 434 10.92 14.02 8.46
C ASN A 434 10.51 14.39 9.89
N LEU A 435 9.42 13.79 10.36
CA LEU A 435 8.87 13.95 11.69
C LEU A 435 9.52 12.96 12.66
N ARG A 436 10.79 13.22 12.99
CA ARG A 436 11.56 12.38 13.91
C ARG A 436 11.53 12.95 15.33
N HIS A 437 11.46 12.07 16.33
CA HIS A 437 11.64 12.45 17.73
C HIS A 437 12.96 13.20 17.91
N VAL A 438 12.92 14.30 18.65
CA VAL A 438 14.04 15.21 18.87
C VAL A 438 14.64 14.99 20.25
N SER A 439 13.82 15.08 21.31
CA SER A 439 14.29 14.92 22.70
C SER A 439 13.14 14.80 23.71
N GLY A 440 13.48 14.42 24.94
CA GLY A 440 12.51 14.32 26.04
C GLY A 440 11.70 13.03 25.98
N GLY A 441 10.48 13.08 26.54
CA GLY A 441 9.50 11.99 26.44
C GLY A 441 8.78 11.98 25.09
N ASN A 442 7.55 11.51 25.06
CA ASN A 442 6.72 11.57 23.85
C ASN A 442 6.58 13.00 23.32
N GLN A 443 6.59 13.12 22.00
CA GLN A 443 6.42 14.38 21.29
C GLN A 443 5.30 14.27 20.26
N GLU A 444 4.62 15.40 20.02
CA GLU A 444 3.52 15.50 19.07
C GLU A 444 3.70 16.66 18.09
N ALA A 445 3.43 16.41 16.81
CA ALA A 445 3.08 17.45 15.84
C ALA A 445 1.57 17.43 15.60
N VAL A 446 0.92 18.56 15.89
CA VAL A 446 -0.53 18.70 15.79
C VAL A 446 -0.90 19.37 14.46
N LEU A 447 -1.65 18.66 13.63
CA LEU A 447 -2.19 19.16 12.37
C LEU A 447 -3.67 19.52 12.55
N SER A 448 -3.94 20.83 12.64
CA SER A 448 -5.31 21.36 12.83
C SER A 448 -5.90 22.04 11.61
N THR A 449 -5.13 22.16 10.54
CA THR A 449 -5.59 22.68 9.24
C THR A 449 -4.92 21.86 8.15
N ALA A 450 -5.22 22.15 6.87
CA ALA A 450 -4.52 21.50 5.76
C ALA A 450 -2.99 21.63 5.88
N GLY A 451 -2.30 20.53 5.60
CA GLY A 451 -0.85 20.41 5.50
C GLY A 451 -0.47 19.61 4.26
N GLN A 452 0.75 19.82 3.77
CA GLN A 452 1.26 19.17 2.56
C GLN A 452 2.63 18.56 2.82
N ALA A 453 2.96 17.51 2.09
CA ALA A 453 4.31 16.94 2.05
C ALA A 453 4.56 16.26 0.70
N PHE A 454 5.82 16.09 0.32
CA PHE A 454 6.17 15.12 -0.73
C PHE A 454 5.94 13.71 -0.19
N GLU A 455 6.54 13.42 0.96
CA GLU A 455 6.44 12.18 1.74
C GLU A 455 6.49 12.58 3.23
N ALA A 456 5.87 11.80 4.11
CA ALA A 456 5.98 12.00 5.56
C ALA A 456 6.54 10.77 6.27
N ASN A 457 7.60 10.96 7.05
CA ASN A 457 8.32 9.91 7.76
C ASN A 457 8.24 10.19 9.25
N ILE A 458 7.56 9.32 9.99
CA ILE A 458 7.25 9.52 11.41
C ILE A 458 7.98 8.46 12.23
N SER A 459 8.88 8.87 13.12
CA SER A 459 9.66 7.92 13.93
C SER A 459 9.98 8.39 15.33
N GLY A 460 9.91 7.44 16.26
CA GLY A 460 10.35 7.61 17.64
C GLY A 460 11.69 6.94 17.89
N VAL A 461 12.08 6.86 19.16
CA VAL A 461 13.33 6.18 19.58
C VAL A 461 13.02 4.92 20.40
N ALA A 462 11.97 4.96 21.21
CA ALA A 462 11.54 3.87 22.09
C ALA A 462 10.07 4.06 22.47
N ALA A 463 9.48 3.06 23.13
CA ALA A 463 8.08 3.11 23.58
C ALA A 463 7.75 4.32 24.49
N SER A 464 8.73 4.86 25.23
CA SER A 464 8.59 6.05 26.09
C SER A 464 8.98 7.36 25.40
N GLN A 465 9.38 7.30 24.13
CA GLN A 465 9.90 8.40 23.32
C GLN A 465 9.33 8.30 21.90
N LYS A 466 8.00 8.28 21.82
CA LYS A 466 7.27 8.25 20.56
C LYS A 466 7.24 9.63 19.90
N MET A 467 7.19 9.65 18.57
CA MET A 467 6.81 10.83 17.81
C MET A 467 5.45 10.61 17.19
N THR A 468 4.49 11.48 17.50
CA THR A 468 3.11 11.34 17.01
C THR A 468 2.74 12.48 16.06
N LEU A 469 2.24 12.14 14.88
CA LEU A 469 1.46 13.05 14.06
C LEU A 469 -0.01 12.95 14.49
N ARG A 470 -0.50 13.99 15.17
CA ARG A 470 -1.90 14.06 15.62
C ARG A 470 -2.71 14.93 14.68
N ILE A 471 -3.71 14.36 14.02
CA ILE A 471 -4.54 15.02 13.01
C ILE A 471 -5.93 15.21 13.57
N THR A 472 -6.25 16.46 13.90
CA THR A 472 -7.56 16.81 14.46
C THR A 472 -8.65 16.75 13.39
N SER A 473 -9.91 16.84 13.78
CA SER A 473 -11.08 16.82 12.87
C SER A 473 -11.08 17.85 11.74
N THR A 474 -10.33 18.95 11.87
CA THR A 474 -10.15 19.97 10.82
C THR A 474 -8.82 19.86 10.08
N GLY A 475 -7.97 18.92 10.49
CA GLY A 475 -6.68 18.63 9.87
C GLY A 475 -6.83 17.69 8.67
N LYS A 476 -6.12 18.03 7.58
CA LYS A 476 -5.92 17.13 6.42
C LYS A 476 -4.44 17.16 6.06
N LEU A 477 -3.76 16.02 6.07
CA LEU A 477 -2.42 15.91 5.47
C LEU A 477 -2.56 15.31 4.07
N THR A 478 -2.11 16.06 3.06
CA THR A 478 -1.98 15.54 1.69
C THR A 478 -0.50 15.31 1.39
N ALA A 479 -0.09 14.05 1.31
CA ALA A 479 1.23 13.66 0.82
C ALA A 479 1.17 13.39 -0.69
N TYR A 480 2.21 13.77 -1.44
CA TYR A 480 2.29 13.50 -2.88
C TYR A 480 2.68 12.05 -3.18
N SER A 481 3.53 11.44 -2.34
CA SER A 481 3.93 10.04 -2.36
C SER A 481 3.33 9.35 -1.12
N GLY A 482 4.13 8.69 -0.29
CA GLY A 482 3.67 7.91 0.85
C GLY A 482 3.71 8.61 2.21
N ILE A 483 3.16 7.89 3.21
CA ILE A 483 3.32 8.16 4.63
C ILE A 483 3.89 6.91 5.28
N ASN A 484 5.08 7.05 5.87
CA ASN A 484 5.80 5.96 6.52
C ASN A 484 5.76 6.17 8.03
N ILE A 485 5.01 5.31 8.73
CA ILE A 485 5.03 5.26 10.20
C ILE A 485 6.10 4.25 10.58
N GLU A 486 7.30 4.75 10.83
CA GLU A 486 8.49 3.96 11.18
C GLU A 486 8.48 3.58 12.67
N ALA A 487 9.54 2.92 13.13
CA ALA A 487 9.67 2.43 14.50
C ALA A 487 9.37 3.49 15.56
N PHE A 488 8.44 3.15 16.46
CA PHE A 488 7.94 4.02 17.53
C PHE A 488 7.35 5.36 17.06
N GLY A 489 7.13 5.53 15.76
CA GLY A 489 6.29 6.56 15.20
C GLY A 489 4.82 6.27 15.44
N ALA A 490 4.01 7.32 15.44
CA ALA A 490 2.57 7.18 15.53
C ALA A 490 1.83 8.19 14.66
N VAL A 491 0.73 7.75 14.06
CA VAL A 491 -0.32 8.62 13.52
C VAL A 491 -1.57 8.42 14.37
N GLN A 492 -2.16 9.53 14.80
CA GLN A 492 -3.42 9.55 15.52
C GLN A 492 -4.42 10.44 14.80
N LEU A 493 -5.54 9.86 14.37
CA LEU A 493 -6.66 10.59 13.78
C LEU A 493 -7.72 10.87 14.84
N GLU A 494 -8.16 12.13 14.93
CA GLU A 494 -9.25 12.58 15.80
C GLU A 494 -10.38 13.16 14.93
N GLY A 495 -10.88 12.35 13.99
CA GLY A 495 -11.82 12.72 12.93
C GLY A 495 -11.19 13.42 11.73
N GLY A 496 -9.85 13.49 11.67
CA GLY A 496 -9.09 14.14 10.60
C GLY A 496 -8.92 13.27 9.36
N ARG A 497 -8.19 13.78 8.35
CA ARG A 497 -7.99 13.10 7.07
C ARG A 497 -6.50 12.92 6.72
N LEU A 498 -6.13 11.71 6.33
CA LEU A 498 -4.89 11.42 5.60
C LEU A 498 -5.22 11.18 4.13
N ASP A 499 -4.38 11.70 3.25
CA ASP A 499 -4.55 11.57 1.81
C ASP A 499 -3.17 11.41 1.18
N ALA A 500 -2.81 10.19 0.80
CA ALA A 500 -1.49 9.81 0.31
C ALA A 500 -1.60 8.80 -0.83
N GLN A 501 -0.51 8.50 -1.54
CA GLN A 501 -0.52 7.38 -2.49
C GLN A 501 -0.53 6.04 -1.73
N TYR A 502 0.23 5.97 -0.64
CA TYR A 502 0.43 4.77 0.17
C TYR A 502 0.63 5.11 1.65
N VAL A 503 0.23 4.24 2.56
CA VAL A 503 0.48 4.37 4.01
C VAL A 503 1.05 3.07 4.56
N GLU A 504 2.18 3.16 5.24
CA GLU A 504 2.88 2.03 5.86
C GLU A 504 2.89 2.15 7.38
N VAL A 505 2.59 1.05 8.07
CA VAL A 505 2.73 0.92 9.52
C VAL A 505 3.80 -0.13 9.81
N GLY A 506 5.01 0.36 10.08
CA GLY A 506 6.20 -0.47 10.29
C GLY A 506 6.29 -1.09 11.68
N GLU A 507 7.46 -1.65 12.00
CA GLU A 507 7.71 -2.34 13.27
C GLU A 507 7.48 -1.44 14.49
N ASN A 508 6.68 -1.87 15.47
CA ASN A 508 6.37 -1.10 16.68
C ASN A 508 5.75 0.29 16.42
N ALA A 509 5.27 0.54 15.19
CA ALA A 509 4.55 1.74 14.82
C ALA A 509 3.07 1.66 15.24
N LEU A 510 2.41 2.81 15.33
CA LEU A 510 1.01 2.91 15.72
C LEU A 510 0.21 3.79 14.77
N LEU A 511 -0.79 3.22 14.11
CA LEU A 511 -1.89 3.97 13.48
C LEU A 511 -3.12 3.85 14.39
N SER A 512 -3.73 4.96 14.78
CA SER A 512 -4.81 4.92 15.76
C SER A 512 -5.87 6.00 15.60
N GLY A 513 -7.02 5.78 16.23
CA GLY A 513 -8.11 6.74 16.34
C GLY A 513 -9.19 6.54 15.28
N ASN A 514 -9.81 7.62 14.85
CA ASN A 514 -10.94 7.63 13.91
C ASN A 514 -10.77 8.76 12.90
N GLY A 515 -11.29 8.62 11.68
CA GLY A 515 -11.08 9.55 10.58
C GLY A 515 -11.06 8.85 9.23
N THR A 516 -10.58 9.54 8.19
CA THR A 516 -10.51 8.99 6.83
C THR A 516 -9.06 8.92 6.34
N ILE A 517 -8.70 7.83 5.69
CA ILE A 517 -7.44 7.63 4.98
C ILE A 517 -7.76 7.35 3.52
N ASP A 518 -7.44 8.30 2.63
CA ASP A 518 -7.48 8.06 1.19
C ASP A 518 -6.12 7.63 0.70
N THR A 519 -6.13 6.57 -0.10
CA THR A 519 -4.94 6.02 -0.73
C THR A 519 -5.07 6.01 -2.25
N GLY A 520 -3.93 6.05 -2.92
CA GLY A 520 -3.86 6.00 -4.39
C GLY A 520 -3.79 7.35 -5.07
N SER A 521 -3.99 7.31 -6.38
CA SER A 521 -3.93 8.46 -7.26
C SER A 521 -4.94 8.31 -8.40
N GLY A 522 -5.99 9.14 -8.39
CA GLY A 522 -7.03 9.12 -9.41
C GLY A 522 -7.63 7.72 -9.60
N PRO A 523 -7.57 7.15 -10.83
CA PRO A 523 -8.14 5.83 -11.09
C PRO A 523 -7.33 4.67 -10.49
N ILE A 524 -6.09 4.91 -10.04
CA ILE A 524 -5.21 3.86 -9.50
C ILE A 524 -5.39 3.80 -7.98
N PRO A 525 -5.93 2.71 -7.43
CA PRO A 525 -6.11 2.56 -5.98
C PRO A 525 -4.75 2.42 -5.29
N GLY A 526 -4.66 2.93 -4.06
CA GLY A 526 -3.52 2.69 -3.17
C GLY A 526 -3.87 1.67 -2.09
N GLN A 527 -2.97 1.53 -1.11
CA GLN A 527 -3.19 0.62 0.00
C GLN A 527 -2.75 1.25 1.34
N VAL A 528 -3.29 0.73 2.44
CA VAL A 528 -2.75 0.89 3.78
C VAL A 528 -2.20 -0.48 4.19
N GLU A 529 -0.90 -0.56 4.43
CA GLU A 529 -0.22 -1.79 4.82
C GLU A 529 0.23 -1.69 6.27
N ASN A 530 -0.33 -2.55 7.11
CA ASN A 530 0.21 -2.79 8.44
C ASN A 530 1.20 -3.96 8.38
N ILE A 531 2.49 -3.65 8.30
CA ILE A 531 3.53 -4.65 8.09
C ILE A 531 3.83 -5.41 9.39
N ARG A 532 4.18 -4.65 10.44
CA ARG A 532 4.68 -5.15 11.74
C ARG A 532 4.24 -4.23 12.90
N GLY A 533 3.22 -3.42 12.65
CA GLY A 533 2.76 -2.39 13.57
C GLY A 533 1.45 -2.75 14.24
N THR A 534 0.83 -1.74 14.85
CA THR A 534 -0.52 -1.83 15.39
C THR A 534 -1.42 -0.81 14.73
N VAL A 535 -2.51 -1.28 14.14
CA VAL A 535 -3.67 -0.44 13.80
C VAL A 535 -4.67 -0.58 14.94
N ALA A 536 -4.93 0.50 15.67
CA ALA A 536 -5.74 0.49 16.89
C ALA A 536 -6.99 1.38 16.77
N LEU A 537 -8.15 0.74 16.79
CA LEU A 537 -9.46 1.38 16.78
C LEU A 537 -9.86 1.72 18.21
N GLY A 538 -10.32 2.97 18.40
CA GLY A 538 -10.73 3.48 19.71
C GLY A 538 -12.05 2.88 20.22
N ALA A 539 -12.55 3.41 21.34
CA ALA A 539 -13.86 3.03 21.90
C ALA A 539 -15.06 3.62 21.12
N SER A 540 -14.83 4.37 20.04
CA SER A 540 -15.87 5.02 19.23
C SER A 540 -15.31 5.51 17.90
N GLY A 541 -16.19 5.82 16.96
CA GLY A 541 -15.87 6.35 15.63
C GLY A 541 -15.52 5.26 14.61
N ALA A 542 -15.42 5.65 13.35
CA ALA A 542 -14.91 4.78 12.29
C ALA A 542 -13.54 5.26 11.83
N LEU A 543 -12.64 4.31 11.55
CA LEU A 543 -11.51 4.54 10.65
C LEU A 543 -11.94 4.08 9.26
N GLU A 544 -12.10 5.04 8.37
CA GLU A 544 -12.46 4.81 6.98
C GLU A 544 -11.19 4.76 6.12
N ILE A 545 -11.01 3.70 5.36
CA ILE A 545 -9.94 3.56 4.37
C ILE A 545 -10.59 3.56 2.99
N VAL A 546 -10.26 4.55 2.17
CA VAL A 546 -10.61 4.58 0.75
C VAL A 546 -9.42 4.03 -0.02
N GLY A 547 -9.58 2.81 -0.54
CA GLY A 547 -8.52 1.98 -1.10
C GLY A 547 -8.37 0.65 -0.35
N ARG A 548 -7.22 0.00 -0.51
CA ARG A 548 -6.99 -1.35 0.01
C ARG A 548 -6.48 -1.32 1.44
N TYR A 549 -6.75 -2.38 2.20
CA TYR A 549 -6.14 -2.61 3.51
C TYR A 549 -5.48 -3.98 3.57
N SER A 550 -4.30 -4.06 4.16
CA SER A 550 -3.59 -5.32 4.38
C SER A 550 -2.94 -5.32 5.75
N ASN A 551 -3.14 -6.42 6.49
CA ASN A 551 -2.53 -6.67 7.78
C ASN A 551 -1.58 -7.87 7.66
N GLY A 552 -0.28 -7.62 7.76
CA GLY A 552 0.77 -8.63 7.63
C GLY A 552 0.82 -9.61 8.80
N ASP A 553 1.60 -10.67 8.64
CA ASP A 553 1.64 -11.83 9.56
C ASP A 553 2.20 -11.50 10.95
N ASP A 554 3.03 -10.47 11.06
CA ASP A 554 3.57 -9.96 12.32
C ASP A 554 2.78 -8.75 12.86
N ALA A 555 1.72 -8.35 12.17
CA ALA A 555 0.99 -7.14 12.45
C ALA A 555 -0.22 -7.36 13.36
N THR A 556 -0.61 -6.34 14.12
CA THR A 556 -1.76 -6.39 15.03
C THR A 556 -2.86 -5.42 14.59
N LEU A 557 -4.09 -5.93 14.47
CA LEU A 557 -5.30 -5.11 14.41
C LEU A 557 -6.00 -5.15 15.77
N GLU A 558 -6.07 -4.01 16.46
CA GLU A 558 -6.58 -3.88 17.83
C GLU A 558 -7.92 -3.12 17.88
N PHE A 559 -8.90 -3.69 18.60
CA PHE A 559 -10.19 -3.06 18.87
C PHE A 559 -10.43 -2.90 20.38
N LEU A 560 -11.12 -1.81 20.75
CA LEU A 560 -11.60 -1.56 22.11
C LEU A 560 -13.14 -1.54 22.14
N LEU A 561 -13.74 -2.50 22.84
CA LEU A 561 -15.19 -2.64 22.96
C LEU A 561 -15.72 -1.98 24.25
N GLY A 562 -16.65 -1.04 24.12
CA GLY A 562 -17.38 -0.42 25.24
C GLY A 562 -18.90 -0.67 25.23
N GLY A 563 -19.41 -1.41 24.24
CA GLY A 563 -20.83 -1.68 24.00
C GLY A 563 -21.01 -2.30 22.61
N THR A 564 -22.26 -2.49 22.17
CA THR A 564 -22.58 -3.27 20.94
C THR A 564 -22.86 -2.42 19.71
N THR A 565 -22.84 -1.09 19.81
CA THR A 565 -23.12 -0.19 18.67
C THR A 565 -21.82 0.20 17.94
N PRO A 566 -21.61 -0.23 16.68
CA PRO A 566 -20.43 0.17 15.90
C PRO A 566 -20.35 1.69 15.73
N GLY A 567 -19.13 2.24 15.78
CA GLY A 567 -18.87 3.67 15.65
C GLY A 567 -19.32 4.53 16.84
N VAL A 568 -20.03 3.97 17.82
CA VAL A 568 -20.49 4.67 19.03
C VAL A 568 -19.86 4.06 20.27
N ASP A 569 -20.06 2.77 20.47
CA ASP A 569 -19.59 2.05 21.66
C ASP A 569 -18.28 1.29 21.41
N PHE A 570 -17.87 1.17 20.15
CA PHE A 570 -16.55 0.68 19.76
C PHE A 570 -16.16 1.22 18.39
N GLY A 571 -14.86 1.22 18.08
CA GLY A 571 -14.34 1.68 16.80
C GLY A 571 -14.56 0.65 15.69
N GLU A 572 -14.95 1.10 14.51
CA GLU A 572 -15.12 0.25 13.32
C GLU A 572 -14.03 0.55 12.29
N LEU A 573 -13.53 -0.48 11.60
CA LEU A 573 -12.68 -0.33 10.42
C LEU A 573 -13.55 -0.53 9.16
N SER A 574 -13.76 0.54 8.40
CA SER A 574 -14.53 0.51 7.15
C SER A 574 -13.59 0.70 5.97
N ILE A 575 -13.64 -0.22 5.00
CA ILE A 575 -12.72 -0.25 3.85
C ILE A 575 -13.55 -0.18 2.55
N GLU A 576 -13.40 0.92 1.81
CA GLU A 576 -13.88 1.07 0.43
C GLU A 576 -12.81 0.49 -0.52
N GLY A 577 -12.79 -0.85 -0.58
CA GLY A 577 -11.82 -1.66 -1.30
C GLY A 577 -11.73 -3.08 -0.71
N PRO A 578 -10.76 -3.89 -1.15
CA PRO A 578 -10.49 -5.21 -0.60
C PRO A 578 -9.66 -5.14 0.69
N ALA A 579 -9.81 -6.16 1.54
CA ALA A 579 -9.00 -6.36 2.73
C ALA A 579 -8.22 -7.68 2.66
N ALA A 580 -6.95 -7.69 3.06
CA ALA A 580 -6.15 -8.89 3.26
C ALA A 580 -5.76 -9.02 4.74
N LEU A 581 -6.06 -10.17 5.35
CA LEU A 581 -5.86 -10.41 6.78
C LEU A 581 -4.82 -11.52 7.02
N GLY A 582 -3.80 -11.19 7.82
CA GLY A 582 -2.87 -12.09 8.48
C GLY A 582 -2.61 -11.62 9.92
N GLY A 583 -1.75 -12.30 10.67
CA GLY A 583 -1.25 -11.85 11.97
C GLY A 583 -2.27 -11.88 13.10
N THR A 584 -2.26 -10.87 13.98
CA THR A 584 -3.01 -10.92 15.25
C THR A 584 -4.25 -10.02 15.23
N LEU A 585 -5.42 -10.61 15.49
CA LEU A 585 -6.60 -9.88 15.95
C LEU A 585 -6.55 -9.73 17.46
N LYS A 586 -6.56 -8.49 17.93
CA LYS A 586 -6.57 -8.17 19.36
C LYS A 586 -7.83 -7.43 19.74
N VAL A 587 -8.48 -7.87 20.81
CA VAL A 587 -9.68 -7.24 21.33
C VAL A 587 -9.50 -6.96 22.81
N ARG A 588 -9.89 -5.77 23.22
CA ARG A 588 -9.93 -5.35 24.60
C ARG A 588 -11.33 -4.89 24.96
N LEU A 589 -11.68 -5.04 26.24
CA LEU A 589 -12.89 -4.45 26.80
C LEU A 589 -12.53 -3.12 27.47
N ASP A 590 -13.35 -2.11 27.26
CA ASP A 590 -13.27 -0.85 27.98
C ASP A 590 -13.58 -1.06 29.47
N ALA A 591 -13.14 -0.13 30.30
CA ALA A 591 -13.21 -0.28 31.75
C ALA A 591 -14.67 -0.43 32.24
N GLY A 592 -14.99 -1.62 32.74
CA GLY A 592 -16.33 -1.94 33.27
C GLY A 592 -17.33 -2.43 32.23
N TYR A 593 -16.93 -2.58 30.96
CA TYR A 593 -17.73 -3.27 29.96
C TYR A 593 -17.57 -4.78 30.08
N ASP A 594 -18.70 -5.48 30.04
CA ASP A 594 -18.79 -6.93 30.19
C ASP A 594 -19.84 -7.43 29.18
N PRO A 595 -19.42 -7.91 27.98
CA PRO A 595 -20.32 -8.34 26.92
C PRO A 595 -21.35 -9.37 27.40
N ALA A 596 -22.61 -9.21 27.01
CA ALA A 596 -23.60 -10.27 27.20
C ALA A 596 -23.34 -11.42 26.23
N ILE A 597 -23.72 -12.64 26.64
CA ILE A 597 -23.70 -13.80 25.73
C ILE A 597 -24.69 -13.54 24.59
N GLY A 598 -24.23 -13.71 23.35
CA GLY A 598 -24.93 -13.42 22.12
C GLY A 598 -24.70 -12.00 21.58
N ASP A 599 -23.94 -11.16 22.29
CA ASP A 599 -23.53 -9.86 21.76
C ASP A 599 -22.58 -10.05 20.57
N ARG A 600 -22.87 -9.37 19.47
CA ARG A 600 -22.11 -9.43 18.22
C ARG A 600 -21.49 -8.06 17.92
N PHE A 601 -20.27 -8.09 17.40
CA PHE A 601 -19.47 -6.90 17.10
C PHE A 601 -18.92 -7.04 15.68
N THR A 602 -19.45 -6.25 14.74
CA THR A 602 -18.87 -6.12 13.39
C THR A 602 -17.65 -5.22 13.49
N LEU A 603 -16.46 -5.81 13.44
CA LEU A 603 -15.21 -5.09 13.67
C LEU A 603 -14.70 -4.41 12.39
N LEU A 604 -14.84 -5.11 11.27
CA LEU A 604 -14.30 -4.72 9.98
C LEU A 604 -15.33 -4.99 8.88
N GLY A 605 -15.48 -4.06 7.94
CA GLY A 605 -16.23 -4.23 6.69
C GLY A 605 -15.39 -3.81 5.46
N ALA A 606 -15.48 -4.57 4.36
CA ALA A 606 -14.75 -4.32 3.11
C ALA A 606 -15.67 -4.47 1.87
N THR A 607 -15.73 -3.46 1.00
CA THR A 607 -16.69 -3.44 -0.13
C THR A 607 -16.34 -4.37 -1.27
N GLU A 608 -15.06 -4.74 -1.42
CA GLU A 608 -14.58 -5.66 -2.48
C GLU A 608 -14.13 -7.01 -1.91
N GLY A 609 -14.54 -7.30 -0.68
CA GLY A 609 -14.35 -8.58 -0.01
C GLY A 609 -13.10 -8.70 0.84
N ILE A 610 -13.03 -9.82 1.57
CA ILE A 610 -11.96 -10.12 2.53
C ILE A 610 -11.20 -11.38 2.09
N GLY A 611 -9.90 -11.23 1.91
CA GLY A 611 -8.94 -12.32 1.73
C GLY A 611 -8.18 -12.62 3.03
N GLY A 612 -7.74 -13.87 3.19
CA GLY A 612 -6.96 -14.30 4.35
C GLY A 612 -7.77 -14.42 5.65
N ARG A 613 -7.09 -14.65 6.76
CA ARG A 613 -7.61 -14.75 8.14
C ARG A 613 -6.51 -14.37 9.11
N PHE A 614 -6.88 -13.91 10.31
CA PHE A 614 -5.91 -13.75 11.39
C PHE A 614 -5.37 -15.11 11.84
N ASP A 615 -4.06 -15.17 12.04
CA ASP A 615 -3.33 -16.36 12.53
C ASP A 615 -3.46 -16.51 14.05
N LEU A 616 -3.55 -15.38 14.75
CA LEU A 616 -3.57 -15.30 16.21
C LEU A 616 -4.74 -14.47 16.72
N TYR A 617 -5.26 -14.87 17.88
CA TYR A 617 -6.35 -14.20 18.59
C TYR A 617 -5.90 -13.82 20.00
N ASP A 618 -5.74 -12.53 20.27
CA ASP A 618 -5.58 -11.97 21.62
C ASP A 618 -6.93 -11.38 22.08
N LEU A 619 -7.81 -12.25 22.55
CA LEU A 619 -9.18 -11.90 22.93
C LEU A 619 -9.36 -11.90 24.46
N PRO A 620 -10.32 -11.13 24.99
CA PRO A 620 -10.56 -11.05 26.43
C PRO A 620 -10.84 -12.42 27.04
N ALA A 621 -9.92 -12.89 27.88
CA ALA A 621 -9.93 -14.24 28.44
C ALA A 621 -11.08 -14.55 29.41
N THR A 622 -11.90 -13.56 29.77
CA THR A 622 -13.13 -13.76 30.58
C THR A 622 -14.27 -14.36 29.77
N HIS A 623 -14.23 -14.24 28.44
CA HIS A 623 -15.27 -14.73 27.54
C HIS A 623 -14.72 -15.77 26.56
N ALA A 624 -15.60 -16.64 26.12
CA ALA A 624 -15.42 -17.43 24.92
C ALA A 624 -15.94 -16.63 23.72
N TRP A 625 -15.16 -16.60 22.64
CA TRP A 625 -15.44 -15.81 21.45
C TRP A 625 -15.52 -16.70 20.22
N LEU A 626 -16.52 -16.44 19.39
CA LEU A 626 -16.56 -16.94 18.02
C LEU A 626 -16.12 -15.82 17.09
N VAL A 627 -15.19 -16.12 16.17
CA VAL A 627 -14.77 -15.22 15.10
C VAL A 627 -15.36 -15.72 13.79
N GLU A 628 -16.24 -14.93 13.19
CA GLU A 628 -16.91 -15.21 11.94
C GLU A 628 -16.29 -14.37 10.82
N TYR A 629 -15.79 -15.05 9.80
CA TYR A 629 -15.35 -14.43 8.55
C TYR A 629 -16.47 -14.57 7.53
N GLN A 630 -17.07 -13.45 7.16
CA GLN A 630 -18.03 -13.33 6.07
C GLN A 630 -17.31 -12.85 4.81
N ASP A 631 -18.02 -12.81 3.68
CA ASP A 631 -17.41 -12.40 2.40
C ASP A 631 -16.90 -10.95 2.46
N ASP A 632 -17.60 -10.08 3.20
CA ASP A 632 -17.37 -8.63 3.29
C ASP A 632 -17.19 -8.11 4.72
N ALA A 633 -17.22 -8.97 5.75
CA ALA A 633 -17.12 -8.54 7.14
C ALA A 633 -16.41 -9.54 8.07
N VAL A 634 -15.75 -9.01 9.11
CA VAL A 634 -15.29 -9.79 10.28
C VAL A 634 -16.17 -9.44 11.48
N VAL A 635 -16.84 -10.46 12.02
CA VAL A 635 -17.72 -10.33 13.18
C VAL A 635 -17.19 -11.20 14.30
N ILE A 636 -17.20 -10.68 15.52
CA ILE A 636 -17.00 -11.51 16.71
C ILE A 636 -18.26 -11.60 17.54
N GLU A 637 -18.50 -12.74 18.16
CA GLU A 637 -19.62 -12.98 19.05
C GLU A 637 -19.13 -13.48 20.41
N SER A 638 -19.65 -12.88 21.48
CA SER A 638 -19.49 -13.42 22.84
C SER A 638 -20.40 -14.64 22.98
N VAL A 639 -19.86 -15.84 22.93
CA VAL A 639 -20.65 -17.09 22.95
C VAL A 639 -20.74 -17.74 24.33
N GLY A 640 -20.03 -17.19 25.31
CA GLY A 640 -20.05 -17.71 26.67
C GLY A 640 -19.02 -17.06 27.58
N TRP A 641 -19.05 -17.48 28.84
CA TRP A 641 -17.97 -17.19 29.78
C TRP A 641 -16.88 -18.25 29.60
N LYS A 642 -15.61 -17.84 29.57
CA LYS A 642 -14.50 -18.79 29.67
C LYS A 642 -14.40 -19.25 31.13
N ASN A 643 -15.21 -20.22 31.49
CA ASN A 643 -15.35 -20.68 32.86
C ASN A 643 -14.25 -21.67 33.20
N SER A 644 -13.14 -21.13 33.72
CA SER A 644 -11.98 -21.87 34.22
C SER A 644 -11.04 -22.39 33.13
N LEU A 645 -9.74 -22.36 33.42
CA LEU A 645 -8.68 -23.03 32.65
C LEU A 645 -8.83 -24.59 32.64
N ALA A 646 -9.98 -25.11 33.09
CA ALA A 646 -10.37 -26.52 33.22
C ALA A 646 -11.54 -26.93 32.31
N ASP A 647 -12.16 -25.98 31.61
CA ASP A 647 -13.20 -26.21 30.60
C ASP A 647 -12.50 -26.53 29.27
N PHE A 648 -12.07 -27.78 29.12
CA PHE A 648 -11.25 -28.26 28.01
C PHE A 648 -12.08 -28.49 26.74
N ASP A 649 -13.39 -28.70 26.87
CA ASP A 649 -14.30 -28.86 25.74
C ASP A 649 -14.98 -27.53 25.31
N ASN A 650 -14.67 -26.44 26.01
CA ASN A 650 -15.22 -25.10 25.81
C ASN A 650 -16.76 -25.06 25.87
N SER A 651 -17.38 -25.95 26.66
CA SER A 651 -18.84 -25.99 26.83
C SER A 651 -19.36 -24.97 27.85
N GLY A 652 -18.47 -24.23 28.50
CA GLY A 652 -18.80 -23.26 29.54
C GLY A 652 -19.04 -23.88 30.92
N GLN A 653 -18.78 -25.19 31.07
CA GLN A 653 -18.98 -25.95 32.30
C GLN A 653 -17.83 -26.92 32.54
N THR A 654 -17.11 -26.80 33.66
CA THR A 654 -16.15 -27.85 34.04
C THR A 654 -16.89 -29.10 34.56
N ASN A 655 -17.09 -30.08 33.70
CA ASN A 655 -17.83 -31.32 33.93
C ASN A 655 -17.06 -32.56 33.44
N GLN A 656 -17.74 -33.69 33.27
CA GLN A 656 -17.09 -34.96 32.93
C GLN A 656 -16.65 -35.05 31.47
N THR A 657 -17.21 -34.21 30.60
CA THR A 657 -16.84 -34.12 29.19
C THR A 657 -15.47 -33.48 29.03
N ASP A 658 -15.12 -32.51 29.88
CA ASP A 658 -13.76 -31.96 29.95
C ASP A 658 -12.73 -33.01 30.33
N LEU A 659 -13.07 -33.90 31.27
CA LEU A 659 -12.17 -35.00 31.62
C LEU A 659 -11.87 -35.87 30.41
N ALA A 660 -12.87 -36.15 29.58
CA ALA A 660 -12.69 -36.94 28.37
C ALA A 660 -11.79 -36.23 27.35
N VAL A 661 -11.89 -34.90 27.23
CA VAL A 661 -10.98 -34.10 26.38
C VAL A 661 -9.56 -34.07 26.95
N TRP A 662 -9.39 -33.95 28.27
CA TRP A 662 -8.10 -34.05 28.93
C TRP A 662 -7.46 -35.43 28.74
N GLU A 663 -8.23 -36.52 28.94
CA GLU A 663 -7.78 -37.89 28.75
C GLU A 663 -7.36 -38.16 27.30
N ALA A 664 -8.07 -37.59 26.33
CA ALA A 664 -7.75 -37.73 24.92
C ALA A 664 -6.49 -36.95 24.49
N GLY A 665 -6.20 -35.82 25.12
CA GLY A 665 -5.04 -34.97 24.82
C GLY A 665 -3.84 -35.12 25.77
N PHE A 666 -3.90 -36.04 26.74
CA PHE A 666 -2.83 -36.23 27.73
C PHE A 666 -1.53 -36.72 27.06
N THR A 667 -0.55 -35.82 26.98
CA THR A 667 0.72 -36.06 26.27
C THR A 667 1.86 -35.28 26.94
N GLU A 668 2.43 -35.82 28.01
CA GLU A 668 3.55 -35.16 28.70
C GLU A 668 4.85 -35.23 27.88
N PRO A 669 5.57 -34.11 27.65
CA PRO A 669 5.33 -32.75 28.15
C PRO A 669 4.63 -31.80 27.14
N ALA A 670 4.18 -32.30 26.00
CA ALA A 670 3.76 -31.51 24.83
C ALA A 670 2.25 -31.20 24.73
N GLY A 671 1.41 -31.76 25.60
CA GLY A 671 -0.03 -31.50 25.67
C GLY A 671 -0.55 -31.54 27.11
N TYR A 672 -1.77 -32.03 27.33
CA TYR A 672 -2.36 -32.02 28.67
C TYR A 672 -1.52 -32.83 29.64
N ASN A 673 -1.37 -32.29 30.85
CA ASN A 673 -0.42 -32.75 31.85
C ASN A 673 -1.09 -32.98 33.21
N GLY A 674 -0.31 -33.45 34.19
CA GLY A 674 -0.82 -33.69 35.54
C GLY A 674 -1.31 -32.41 36.26
N GLY A 675 -0.81 -31.24 35.87
CA GLY A 675 -1.26 -29.94 36.36
C GLY A 675 -2.67 -29.56 35.87
N ASP A 676 -2.97 -29.87 34.61
CA ASP A 676 -4.28 -29.64 34.00
C ASP A 676 -5.36 -30.50 34.67
N PHE A 677 -5.04 -31.76 34.99
CA PHE A 677 -5.94 -32.64 35.74
C PHE A 677 -6.29 -32.10 37.13
N LEU A 678 -5.28 -31.59 37.86
CA LEU A 678 -5.50 -30.95 39.17
C LEU A 678 -6.31 -29.66 39.06
N LEU A 679 -6.30 -29.03 37.89
CA LEU A 679 -7.08 -27.84 37.60
C LEU A 679 -8.54 -28.20 37.31
N TRP A 680 -8.79 -29.25 36.53
CA TRP A 680 -10.12 -29.85 36.35
C TRP A 680 -10.71 -30.36 37.66
N GLN A 681 -9.95 -31.13 38.43
CA GLN A 681 -10.43 -31.71 39.70
C GLN A 681 -10.86 -30.64 40.71
N ARG A 682 -10.21 -29.47 40.71
CA ARG A 682 -10.58 -28.34 41.58
C ARG A 682 -11.84 -27.61 41.15
N ASN A 683 -12.19 -27.67 39.87
CA ASN A 683 -13.30 -26.92 39.28
C ASN A 683 -14.49 -27.82 38.87
N TYR A 684 -14.35 -29.14 38.97
CA TYR A 684 -15.37 -30.12 38.62
C TYR A 684 -16.69 -29.91 39.37
N GLY A 685 -17.77 -29.66 38.60
CA GLY A 685 -19.12 -29.43 39.12
C GLY A 685 -19.40 -28.00 39.60
N GLY A 686 -18.51 -27.04 39.33
CA GLY A 686 -18.71 -25.63 39.64
C GLY A 686 -19.46 -24.88 38.53
N SER A 687 -20.66 -24.40 38.82
CA SER A 687 -21.20 -23.17 38.20
C SER A 687 -20.94 -22.02 39.17
N ALA A 688 -20.65 -20.82 38.65
CA ALA A 688 -20.30 -19.64 39.42
C ALA A 688 -21.08 -19.52 40.75
N ILE A 689 -20.37 -19.47 41.88
CA ILE A 689 -20.94 -18.93 43.12
C ILE A 689 -20.27 -17.60 43.37
N ALA A 690 -21.08 -16.54 43.32
CA ALA A 690 -20.77 -15.20 43.79
C ALA A 690 -20.03 -15.24 45.13
N ALA A 691 -19.11 -14.30 45.34
CA ALA A 691 -18.42 -14.10 46.60
C ALA A 691 -19.44 -14.06 47.76
N VAL A 692 -19.43 -15.09 48.61
CA VAL A 692 -20.17 -15.12 49.87
C VAL A 692 -19.41 -14.25 50.86
N PRO A 693 -20.01 -13.20 51.46
CA PRO A 693 -19.35 -12.41 52.48
C PRO A 693 -18.99 -13.30 53.68
N GLU A 694 -17.72 -13.28 54.09
CA GLU A 694 -17.26 -14.05 55.25
C GLU A 694 -18.06 -13.66 56.51
N PRO A 695 -18.53 -14.62 57.32
CA PRO A 695 -19.08 -14.31 58.63
C PRO A 695 -17.95 -13.79 59.51
N GLY A 696 -18.07 -12.51 59.92
CA GLY A 696 -17.09 -11.85 60.78
C GLY A 696 -16.70 -12.71 61.98
N SER A 697 -15.42 -12.64 62.35
CA SER A 697 -14.69 -13.45 63.34
C SER A 697 -15.35 -13.57 64.72
N ALA A 698 -16.39 -12.76 64.99
CA ALA A 698 -17.22 -12.83 66.18
C ALA A 698 -18.05 -14.13 66.28
N LEU A 699 -18.51 -14.71 65.16
CA LEU A 699 -19.34 -15.93 65.21
C LEU A 699 -18.52 -17.17 65.61
N LEU A 700 -17.28 -17.27 65.13
CA LEU A 700 -16.33 -18.34 65.48
C LEU A 700 -15.90 -18.29 66.96
N ALA A 701 -15.78 -17.09 67.54
CA ALA A 701 -15.47 -16.93 68.96
C ALA A 701 -16.62 -17.41 69.87
N THR A 702 -17.88 -17.22 69.46
CA THR A 702 -19.05 -17.67 70.25
C THR A 702 -19.24 -19.20 70.25
N VAL A 703 -18.93 -19.87 69.14
CA VAL A 703 -19.02 -21.34 69.04
C VAL A 703 -17.88 -22.03 69.81
N ALA A 704 -16.68 -21.44 69.83
CA ALA A 704 -15.56 -21.95 70.60
C ALA A 704 -15.78 -21.82 72.13
N ALA A 705 -16.40 -20.73 72.59
CA ALA A 705 -16.74 -20.55 74.00
C ALA A 705 -17.83 -21.52 74.49
N ALA A 706 -18.81 -21.87 73.64
CA ALA A 706 -19.86 -22.82 73.98
C ALA A 706 -19.36 -24.27 74.10
N MET A 707 -18.36 -24.67 73.31
CA MET A 707 -17.76 -26.01 73.40
C MET A 707 -16.82 -26.18 74.61
N GLY A 708 -16.17 -25.10 75.08
CA GLY A 708 -15.33 -25.14 76.29
C GLY A 708 -16.11 -25.45 77.58
N VAL A 709 -17.35 -24.98 77.70
CA VAL A 709 -18.19 -25.21 78.90
C VAL A 709 -18.75 -26.63 78.97
N ALA A 710 -18.94 -27.30 77.82
CA ALA A 710 -19.42 -28.68 77.76
C ALA A 710 -18.35 -29.71 78.16
N LEU A 711 -17.07 -29.42 77.89
CA LEU A 711 -15.95 -30.33 78.21
C LEU A 711 -15.55 -30.32 79.70
N CYS A 712 -15.78 -29.23 80.43
CA CYS A 712 -15.52 -29.19 81.88
C CYS A 712 -16.55 -29.94 82.74
N ARG A 713 -17.70 -30.37 82.19
CA ARG A 713 -18.71 -31.15 82.94
C ARG A 713 -18.51 -32.67 82.86
N ARG A 714 -17.64 -33.19 81.99
CA ARG A 714 -17.45 -34.63 81.79
C ARG A 714 -16.33 -35.28 82.61
N THR A 715 -15.44 -34.50 83.24
CA THR A 715 -14.30 -35.03 84.03
C THR A 715 -14.56 -35.16 85.54
N ARG A 716 -15.78 -34.87 86.04
CA ARG A 716 -16.12 -35.01 87.48
C ARG A 716 -17.03 -36.20 87.87
N ARG A 717 -17.24 -37.20 87.00
CA ARG A 717 -18.12 -38.35 87.31
C ARG A 717 -17.49 -39.75 87.27
N SER A 718 -16.16 -39.88 87.18
CA SER A 718 -15.48 -41.20 87.15
C SER A 718 -14.56 -41.44 88.37
N ALA A 719 -14.98 -41.03 89.57
CA ALA A 719 -14.33 -41.43 90.82
C ALA A 719 -15.35 -41.56 91.96
N ALA A 720 -16.10 -42.66 92.00
CA ALA A 720 -16.79 -43.15 93.21
C ALA A 720 -17.30 -44.62 93.06
N SER A 721 -16.89 -45.47 94.02
CA SER A 721 -17.43 -46.79 94.47
C SER A 721 -17.34 -47.99 93.48
N SER A 722 -16.60 -49.09 93.68
CA SER A 722 -16.30 -50.03 94.78
C SER A 722 -16.96 -51.41 94.55
N ARG A 723 -16.14 -52.42 94.19
CA ARG A 723 -15.98 -53.71 94.89
C ARG A 723 -14.81 -54.47 94.29
#